data_AF-A0AAE0M8S5-F1
#
_entry.id   AF-A0AAE0M8S5-F1
#
_cell.length_a   1.000
_cell.length_b   1.000
_cell.length_c   1.000
_cell.angle_alpha   90.00
_cell.angle_beta   90.00
_cell.angle_gamma   90.00
#
_symmetry.space_group_name_H-M   'P 1'
#
loop_
_entity.id
_entity.type
_entity.pdbx_description
1 polymer ?
#
loop_
_entity_poly.entity_id
_entity_poly.type
_entity_poly.pdbx_seq_one_letter_code
_entity_poly.pdbx_strand_id
1 'polypeptide(L)'
;MSQFRIPLPIINAPDKVQLARLSYVHFSHPNLDEFHQFAQDFGFVEAARENDTIYYRGYGKDVCCYIASKSSDGEKHFNEAGYIARTEQDFLKASQLKGSSPITPNPAALGGGSFVSLLSPSNLKIHVLWGVEERPEPNEVVTATELHKGGYNTALEKTRKGEFQRFKVGPAMVHKLGHYGCLTSKWDEDVAFYTQNFNFIPSDVLWEERDGEEVDALTFMHLDQGKEYSDHHTLFLSRAPAGFPDEHRIHHSSFEVEDFDTQLLGHEYLLSKSYKPIWGVGRHIFGSQIFDYWKDTSGFAIEHYADSDVVNEDNPTGREKSDGPASMYIWGPVRPEAGQQFPLRRQIPPKTRNHLTDSNSLTHSHTSHYLARKHQMEETTVVVVGAGPSGLALGALLGRMNIKVIILEKDTEVCEDPRGIVVNGDAVRISYQIGIGEGLTKRIGKDIGVLNFHRGNFRQSPFMSYDIREDWLKQSVSNNITQFQPNYEREIRAILGDFPSCQLRTGCEVLSREVDGDHTIIEYLDQNGARHSIRSAWLVGADGKKGVVRKKFLEPEGIKQEESEWSYVGTWVAANLKITDPTPESHPDFPLWKLGYTPEQVHETFWPTGFHFCNDSKRPQVSGRFGPPNSGFWRHEYSVEPEDNLDNVEQHFWELFTSWMIIPGSKFARALRKTTVEFPRDCIEVVRCRPFTFATKVVNKWYSRNTMLIGDAAHVFPPFGGQGIATGIRDAQALGWRLAIMSRMGSSLSPERREKILTGWSQERRHGWSVSMKATKLNGSIVNQRSYFGGLLFRAWHRLLWLFPGLARYKTNVAFKDKLVFTHKTCPDGFFVEKLGGGVKIAQVWTRKQGQAPLLSDGAFFRNLAHLSLLVLVRRPADHDSGEVARILKVADLPGEMLTMEDVTFYNIHRSYAEGAKDTSAEGKEAYYPCTAEELVKEGITPINRYDATAVQDRFPTSVKFVLLRPDFLVHSVAKDGEELLRNLRLAGEYFS
;
A
#
# COMPACT_ATOMS: atom_id res chain seq x y z
N MET A 1 34.28 24.45 23.87
CA MET A 1 33.60 23.16 23.66
C MET A 1 32.20 23.51 23.18
N SER A 2 31.75 22.99 22.03
CA SER A 2 30.40 23.29 21.50
C SER A 2 29.36 22.94 22.56
N GLN A 3 28.41 23.85 22.81
CA GLN A 3 27.51 23.82 23.97
C GLN A 3 26.50 22.63 23.97
N PHE A 4 26.61 21.73 22.99
CA PHE A 4 25.61 20.70 22.65
C PHE A 4 26.21 19.30 22.44
N ARG A 5 27.42 19.05 22.95
CA ARG A 5 28.10 17.74 22.84
C ARG A 5 28.57 17.23 24.20
N ILE A 6 28.39 15.93 24.42
CA ILE A 6 28.95 15.23 25.59
C ILE A 6 30.49 15.21 25.47
N PRO A 7 31.22 15.60 26.52
CA PRO A 7 32.68 15.53 26.52
C PRO A 7 33.16 14.08 26.68
N LEU A 8 33.24 13.35 25.55
CA LEU A 8 33.78 11.99 25.52
C LEU A 8 35.33 11.99 25.43
N PRO A 9 36.03 11.02 26.06
CA PRO A 9 35.46 9.93 26.87
C PRO A 9 35.09 10.42 28.28
N ILE A 10 34.01 9.84 28.83
CA ILE A 10 33.66 9.96 30.25
C ILE A 10 34.23 8.76 30.97
N ILE A 11 34.94 9.00 32.07
CA ILE A 11 35.61 7.95 32.87
C ILE A 11 35.03 8.01 34.29
N ASN A 12 34.71 6.85 34.85
CA ASN A 12 34.32 6.72 36.26
C ASN A 12 35.53 6.99 37.16
N ALA A 13 35.27 7.49 38.36
CA ALA A 13 36.31 7.76 39.35
C ALA A 13 35.84 7.32 40.75
N PRO A 14 36.74 6.77 41.59
CA PRO A 14 36.36 6.23 42.90
C PRO A 14 35.74 7.24 43.88
N ASP A 15 35.96 8.54 43.67
CA ASP A 15 35.39 9.63 44.47
C ASP A 15 33.91 9.90 44.16
N LYS A 16 33.42 9.49 42.98
CA LYS A 16 31.99 9.51 42.63
C LYS A 16 31.20 8.51 43.48
N VAL A 17 29.89 8.71 43.56
CA VAL A 17 28.96 7.74 44.16
C VAL A 17 28.90 6.50 43.26
N GLN A 18 29.34 5.36 43.77
CA GLN A 18 29.24 4.09 43.04
C GLN A 18 27.88 3.45 43.31
N LEU A 19 27.04 3.39 42.29
CA LEU A 19 25.78 2.67 42.30
C LEU A 19 26.02 1.27 41.75
N ALA A 20 25.44 0.24 42.39
CA ALA A 20 25.54 -1.14 41.93
C ALA A 20 24.53 -1.47 40.82
N ARG A 21 23.30 -0.98 40.94
CA ARG A 21 22.18 -1.33 40.06
C ARG A 21 20.97 -0.42 40.26
N LEU A 22 20.11 -0.37 39.24
CA LEU A 22 18.75 0.13 39.34
C LEU A 22 17.89 -0.91 40.11
N SER A 23 17.02 -0.45 41.01
CA SER A 23 16.17 -1.33 41.84
C SER A 23 14.71 -1.20 41.46
N TYR A 24 14.14 0.01 41.50
CA TYR A 24 12.72 0.21 41.21
C TYR A 24 12.42 1.54 40.50
N VAL A 25 11.24 1.60 39.90
CA VAL A 25 10.57 2.83 39.43
C VAL A 25 9.22 2.98 40.13
N HIS A 26 8.80 4.22 40.39
CA HIS A 26 7.54 4.52 41.06
C HIS A 26 6.64 5.39 40.18
N PHE A 27 5.42 4.90 39.92
CA PHE A 27 4.39 5.60 39.18
C PHE A 27 3.11 5.78 40.01
N SER A 28 2.45 6.92 39.81
CA SER A 28 1.09 7.16 40.28
C SER A 28 0.10 6.89 39.15
N HIS A 29 -0.93 6.08 39.43
CA HIS A 29 -1.96 5.70 38.47
C HIS A 29 -3.33 6.27 38.88
N PRO A 30 -4.10 6.85 37.94
CA PRO A 30 -5.48 7.29 38.20
C PRO A 30 -6.40 6.14 38.66
N ASN A 31 -6.21 4.96 38.08
CA ASN A 31 -6.94 3.74 38.45
C ASN A 31 -5.94 2.63 38.79
N LEU A 32 -5.67 2.49 40.09
CA LEU A 32 -4.70 1.52 40.60
C LEU A 32 -5.16 0.07 40.42
N ASP A 33 -6.47 -0.21 40.46
CA ASP A 33 -7.01 -1.56 40.31
C ASP A 33 -6.90 -2.04 38.85
N GLU A 34 -7.18 -1.17 37.88
CA GLU A 34 -6.95 -1.49 36.47
C GLU A 34 -5.47 -1.73 36.18
N PHE A 35 -4.59 -0.90 36.73
CA PHE A 35 -3.15 -1.13 36.61
C PHE A 35 -2.73 -2.44 37.28
N HIS A 36 -3.31 -2.80 38.43
CA HIS A 36 -2.99 -4.05 39.11
C HIS A 36 -3.29 -5.28 38.25
N GLN A 37 -4.45 -5.30 37.58
CA GLN A 37 -4.78 -6.38 36.65
C GLN A 37 -3.80 -6.44 35.47
N PHE A 38 -3.43 -5.28 34.92
CA PHE A 38 -2.42 -5.20 33.86
C PHE A 38 -1.05 -5.69 34.34
N ALA A 39 -0.60 -5.29 35.54
CA ALA A 39 0.69 -5.67 36.08
C ALA A 39 0.82 -7.20 36.23
N GLN A 40 -0.23 -7.86 36.72
CA GLN A 40 -0.28 -9.33 36.79
C GLN A 40 -0.22 -9.98 35.40
N ASP A 41 -0.94 -9.42 34.43
CA ASP A 41 -0.93 -9.95 33.06
C ASP A 41 0.38 -9.66 32.30
N PHE A 42 1.06 -8.56 32.66
CA PHE A 42 2.37 -8.19 32.15
C PHE A 42 3.42 -9.19 32.62
N GLY A 43 3.36 -9.58 33.90
CA GLY A 43 4.24 -10.60 34.47
C GLY A 43 4.85 -10.22 35.83
N PHE A 44 4.36 -9.14 36.44
CA PHE A 44 4.72 -8.77 37.79
C PHE A 44 4.06 -9.66 38.83
N VAL A 45 4.74 -9.80 39.97
CA VAL A 45 4.19 -10.45 41.16
C VAL A 45 4.02 -9.40 42.25
N GLU A 46 2.86 -9.34 42.89
CA GLU A 46 2.67 -8.48 44.07
C GLU A 46 3.56 -8.99 45.22
N ALA A 47 4.42 -8.11 45.71
CA ALA A 47 5.32 -8.35 46.84
C ALA A 47 4.68 -7.94 48.16
N ALA A 48 4.06 -6.76 48.16
CA ALA A 48 3.40 -6.16 49.31
C ALA A 48 2.36 -5.13 48.83
N ARG A 49 1.45 -4.78 49.73
CA ARG A 49 0.48 -3.70 49.54
C ARG A 49 0.28 -2.95 50.83
N GLU A 50 0.41 -1.64 50.76
CA GLU A 50 0.28 -0.74 51.90
C GLU A 50 -0.62 0.42 51.49
N ASN A 51 -1.80 0.52 52.10
CA ASN A 51 -2.82 1.52 51.76
C ASN A 51 -3.12 1.53 50.24
N ASP A 52 -3.01 2.70 49.61
CA ASP A 52 -3.20 2.95 48.19
C ASP A 52 -1.90 2.75 47.36
N THR A 53 -0.97 1.90 47.82
CA THR A 53 0.29 1.60 47.14
C THR A 53 0.52 0.09 47.04
N ILE A 54 0.91 -0.38 45.86
CA ILE A 54 1.24 -1.77 45.55
C ILE A 54 2.70 -1.85 45.13
N TYR A 55 3.43 -2.79 45.71
CA TYR A 55 4.83 -3.07 45.42
C TYR A 55 4.91 -4.34 44.59
N TYR A 56 5.45 -4.24 43.38
CA TYR A 56 5.61 -5.35 42.46
C TYR A 56 7.06 -5.76 42.34
N ARG A 57 7.27 -7.07 42.18
CA ARG A 57 8.58 -7.68 42.02
C ARG A 57 8.61 -8.62 40.82
N GLY A 58 9.82 -8.88 40.34
CA GLY A 58 10.13 -10.00 39.47
C GLY A 58 10.52 -11.26 40.23
N TYR A 59 11.14 -12.20 39.51
CA TYR A 59 11.76 -13.40 40.09
C TYR A 59 13.25 -13.26 40.38
N GLY A 60 13.90 -12.16 39.99
CA GLY A 60 15.28 -11.85 40.36
C GLY A 60 15.45 -11.47 41.84
N LYS A 61 16.64 -11.02 42.19
CA LYS A 61 17.04 -10.71 43.57
C LYS A 61 16.36 -9.49 44.21
N ASP A 62 15.75 -8.63 43.42
CA ASP A 62 15.05 -7.45 43.95
C ASP A 62 13.76 -7.79 44.70
N VAL A 63 13.58 -7.15 45.85
CA VAL A 63 12.34 -7.18 46.64
C VAL A 63 11.18 -6.45 45.95
N CYS A 64 11.50 -5.42 45.16
CA CYS A 64 10.54 -4.63 44.39
C CYS A 64 11.24 -4.04 43.17
N CYS A 65 10.57 -4.03 42.02
CA CYS A 65 11.03 -3.44 40.76
C CYS A 65 10.05 -2.42 40.17
N TYR A 66 8.79 -2.39 40.62
CA TYR A 66 7.79 -1.39 40.24
C TYR A 66 6.90 -1.04 41.42
N ILE A 67 6.77 0.25 41.74
CA ILE A 67 5.83 0.76 42.74
C ILE A 67 4.69 1.44 42.01
N ALA A 68 3.46 1.04 42.30
CA ALA A 68 2.25 1.69 41.79
C ALA A 68 1.47 2.28 42.95
N SER A 69 1.28 3.59 42.96
CA SER A 69 0.42 4.28 43.93
C SER A 69 -0.82 4.86 43.26
N LYS A 70 -1.88 5.07 44.03
CA LYS A 70 -3.07 5.79 43.54
C LYS A 70 -2.77 7.28 43.41
N SER A 71 -3.09 7.84 42.26
CA SER A 71 -2.97 9.28 42.04
C SER A 71 -3.92 10.07 42.93
N SER A 72 -3.41 11.14 43.54
CA SER A 72 -4.19 12.06 44.37
C SER A 72 -4.97 13.11 43.58
N ASP A 73 -4.51 13.47 42.38
CA ASP A 73 -5.13 14.46 41.50
C ASP A 73 -5.88 13.82 40.31
N GLY A 74 -5.85 12.50 40.20
CA GLY A 74 -6.47 11.75 39.11
C GLY A 74 -5.64 11.75 37.82
N GLU A 75 -4.46 12.36 37.83
CA GLU A 75 -3.50 12.35 36.72
C GLU A 75 -2.39 11.33 36.97
N LYS A 76 -1.76 10.88 35.89
CA LYS A 76 -0.66 9.92 35.98
C LYS A 76 0.67 10.63 36.20
N HIS A 77 1.50 10.12 37.10
CA HIS A 77 2.80 10.72 37.42
C HIS A 77 3.92 9.68 37.45
N PHE A 78 5.11 10.06 36.98
CA PHE A 78 6.34 9.36 37.31
C PHE A 78 6.94 10.04 38.53
N ASN A 79 7.11 9.31 39.63
CA ASN A 79 7.44 9.92 40.92
C ASN A 79 8.95 9.89 41.19
N GLU A 80 9.58 8.71 41.07
CA GLU A 80 11.03 8.52 41.27
C GLU A 80 11.57 7.21 40.69
N ALA A 81 12.90 7.13 40.59
CA ALA A 81 13.66 5.89 40.39
C ALA A 81 14.63 5.64 41.57
N GLY A 82 14.79 4.39 41.99
CA GLY A 82 15.66 3.99 43.10
C GLY A 82 16.86 3.18 42.64
N TYR A 83 18.06 3.53 43.12
CA TYR A 83 19.32 2.85 42.86
C TYR A 83 19.99 2.36 44.14
N ILE A 84 20.61 1.19 44.10
CA ILE A 84 21.33 0.63 45.24
C ILE A 84 22.77 1.13 45.21
N ALA A 85 23.24 1.71 46.32
CA ALA A 85 24.65 2.04 46.48
C ALA A 85 25.49 0.77 46.58
N ARG A 86 26.68 0.77 45.97
CA ARG A 86 27.58 -0.41 45.97
C ARG A 86 28.12 -0.71 47.37
N THR A 87 28.38 0.33 48.15
CA THR A 87 28.85 0.21 49.54
C THR A 87 28.15 1.24 50.43
N GLU A 88 28.21 1.05 51.75
CA GLU A 88 27.76 2.04 52.73
C GLU A 88 28.46 3.38 52.53
N GLN A 89 29.74 3.36 52.18
CA GLN A 89 30.49 4.58 51.93
C GLN A 89 29.97 5.34 50.72
N ASP A 90 29.55 4.64 49.66
CA ASP A 90 28.95 5.27 48.48
C ASP A 90 27.57 5.87 48.79
N PHE A 91 26.79 5.22 49.65
CA PHE A 91 25.55 5.79 50.18
C PHE A 91 25.79 7.07 50.99
N LEU A 92 26.81 7.06 51.87
CA LEU A 92 27.20 8.25 52.62
C LEU A 92 27.67 9.38 51.71
N LYS A 93 28.42 9.08 50.63
CA LYS A 93 28.75 10.09 49.59
C LYS A 93 27.48 10.69 48.99
N ALA A 94 26.49 9.86 48.63
CA ALA A 94 25.22 10.35 48.08
C ALA A 94 24.46 11.26 49.08
N SER A 95 24.52 10.96 50.38
CA SER A 95 23.93 11.81 51.43
C SER A 95 24.61 13.18 51.58
N GLN A 96 25.86 13.30 51.12
CA GLN A 96 26.66 14.53 51.19
C GLN A 96 26.57 15.37 49.92
N LEU A 97 25.96 14.86 48.85
CA LEU A 97 25.74 15.63 47.63
C LEU A 97 24.85 16.84 47.90
N LYS A 98 25.13 17.95 47.21
CA LYS A 98 24.35 19.18 47.34
C LYS A 98 22.91 18.93 46.91
N GLY A 99 21.95 19.22 47.78
CA GLY A 99 20.52 19.00 47.53
C GLY A 99 20.01 17.62 47.93
N SER A 100 20.85 16.78 48.54
CA SER A 100 20.43 15.49 49.11
C SER A 100 19.51 15.71 50.31
N SER A 101 18.47 14.88 50.43
CA SER A 101 17.63 14.84 51.61
C SER A 101 18.39 14.27 52.82
N PRO A 102 17.90 14.48 54.05
CA PRO A 102 18.35 13.69 55.19
C PRO A 102 18.16 12.18 54.93
N ILE A 103 19.04 11.38 55.53
CA ILE A 103 18.92 9.92 55.53
C ILE A 103 17.57 9.54 56.14
N THR A 104 16.76 8.84 55.37
CA THR A 104 15.39 8.45 55.73
C THR A 104 15.27 6.93 55.74
N PRO A 105 14.59 6.32 56.73
CA PRO A 105 14.34 4.87 56.72
C PRO A 105 13.57 4.44 55.47
N ASN A 106 14.02 3.37 54.83
CA ASN A 106 13.36 2.79 53.65
C ASN A 106 12.21 1.85 54.11
N PRO A 107 11.03 1.90 53.46
CA PRO A 107 9.92 1.01 53.81
C PRO A 107 10.30 -0.47 53.81
N ALA A 108 9.69 -1.25 54.71
CA ALA A 108 9.89 -2.70 54.78
C ALA A 108 9.49 -3.40 53.47
N ALA A 109 8.46 -2.90 52.79
CA ALA A 109 8.04 -3.37 51.46
C ALA A 109 9.11 -3.20 50.36
N LEU A 110 10.10 -2.32 50.57
CA LEU A 110 11.27 -2.12 49.71
C LEU A 110 12.54 -2.77 50.28
N GLY A 111 12.39 -3.75 51.17
CA GLY A 111 13.51 -4.51 51.77
C GLY A 111 14.21 -3.81 52.93
N GLY A 112 13.61 -2.76 53.49
CA GLY A 112 14.17 -2.04 54.64
C GLY A 112 15.45 -1.29 54.30
N GLY A 113 16.23 -0.93 55.32
CA GLY A 113 17.43 -0.11 55.18
C GLY A 113 17.14 1.40 55.22
N SER A 114 17.91 2.18 54.47
CA SER A 114 17.77 3.65 54.40
C SER A 114 17.92 4.15 52.95
N PHE A 115 17.37 5.33 52.68
CA PHE A 115 17.56 6.03 51.41
C PHE A 115 17.82 7.53 51.61
N VAL A 116 18.37 8.15 50.57
CA VAL A 116 18.41 9.61 50.39
C VAL A 116 17.79 9.95 49.04
N SER A 117 17.09 11.08 48.97
CA SER A 117 16.48 11.60 47.74
C SER A 117 17.30 12.76 47.17
N LEU A 118 17.49 12.76 45.86
CA LEU A 118 18.13 13.81 45.08
C LEU A 118 17.21 14.23 43.94
N LEU A 119 17.33 15.49 43.51
CA LEU A 119 16.69 15.98 42.29
C LEU A 119 17.76 16.25 41.24
N SER A 120 17.52 15.75 40.02
CA SER A 120 18.30 16.16 38.87
C SER A 120 17.98 17.63 38.51
N PRO A 121 18.80 18.29 37.68
CA PRO A 121 18.52 19.63 37.16
C PRO A 121 17.13 19.83 36.55
N SER A 122 16.56 18.82 35.88
CA SER A 122 15.18 18.81 35.35
C SER A 122 14.11 18.33 36.36
N ASN A 123 14.43 18.33 37.65
CA ASN A 123 13.55 17.92 38.75
C ASN A 123 13.14 16.43 38.74
N LEU A 124 13.90 15.56 38.07
CA LEU A 124 13.71 14.12 38.18
C LEU A 124 14.21 13.64 39.55
N LYS A 125 13.34 12.97 40.32
CA LYS A 125 13.68 12.48 41.65
C LYS A 125 14.34 11.11 41.59
N ILE A 126 15.48 10.99 42.27
CA ILE A 126 16.27 9.76 42.34
C ILE A 126 16.50 9.42 43.80
N HIS A 127 16.29 8.15 44.16
CA HIS A 127 16.64 7.62 45.46
C HIS A 127 17.95 6.82 45.36
N VAL A 128 18.85 7.03 46.32
CA VAL A 128 20.00 6.15 46.53
C VAL A 128 19.75 5.38 47.82
N LEU A 129 19.79 4.06 47.76
CA LEU A 129 19.40 3.16 48.83
C LEU A 129 20.60 2.35 49.36
N TRP A 130 20.58 2.04 50.65
CA TRP A 130 21.55 1.17 51.30
C TRP A 130 20.91 0.29 52.37
N GLY A 131 21.49 -0.90 52.57
CA GLY A 131 21.00 -1.86 53.57
C GLY A 131 19.67 -2.51 53.20
N VAL A 132 19.33 -2.52 51.90
CA VAL A 132 18.16 -3.21 51.36
C VAL A 132 18.43 -4.70 51.34
N GLU A 133 17.52 -5.49 51.91
CA GLU A 133 17.58 -6.96 51.87
C GLU A 133 17.32 -7.46 50.44
N GLU A 134 18.18 -8.39 49.96
CA GLU A 134 17.99 -9.06 48.66
C GLU A 134 17.26 -10.40 48.84
N ARG A 135 16.50 -10.80 47.83
CA ARG A 135 15.84 -12.09 47.77
C ARG A 135 16.78 -13.15 47.19
N PRO A 136 16.69 -14.41 47.62
CA PRO A 136 17.42 -15.49 46.98
C PRO A 136 16.91 -15.69 45.54
N GLU A 137 17.84 -15.75 44.59
CA GLU A 137 17.52 -16.04 43.20
C GLU A 137 17.11 -17.51 43.05
N PRO A 138 16.11 -17.81 42.21
CA PRO A 138 15.67 -19.18 42.00
C PRO A 138 16.74 -19.97 41.22
N ASN A 139 16.92 -21.24 41.57
CA ASN A 139 17.85 -22.13 40.86
C ASN A 139 17.35 -22.55 39.47
N GLU A 140 16.06 -22.36 39.20
CA GLU A 140 15.40 -22.66 37.93
C GLU A 140 14.57 -21.44 37.50
N VAL A 141 14.41 -21.29 36.19
CA VAL A 141 13.62 -20.20 35.58
C VAL A 141 12.17 -20.26 36.07
N VAL A 142 11.66 -19.12 36.53
CA VAL A 142 10.24 -18.99 36.89
C VAL A 142 9.45 -18.62 35.65
N THR A 143 8.59 -19.53 35.19
CA THR A 143 7.89 -19.37 33.91
C THR A 143 6.40 -19.72 34.00
N ALA A 144 5.58 -18.90 33.36
CA ALA A 144 4.17 -19.19 33.10
C ALA A 144 3.92 -19.63 31.64
N THR A 145 4.97 -19.66 30.82
CA THR A 145 4.91 -19.90 29.36
C THR A 145 5.50 -21.25 28.96
N GLU A 146 6.31 -21.89 29.80
CA GLU A 146 7.01 -23.12 29.42
C GLU A 146 6.33 -24.37 30.00
N LEU A 147 6.26 -25.43 29.20
CA LEU A 147 5.90 -26.78 29.64
C LEU A 147 7.13 -27.69 29.68
N HIS A 148 8.04 -27.51 28.71
CA HIS A 148 9.33 -28.17 28.66
C HIS A 148 10.24 -27.39 27.69
N LYS A 149 11.37 -26.90 28.21
CA LYS A 149 12.38 -26.16 27.44
C LYS A 149 13.74 -26.81 27.64
N GLY A 150 14.39 -27.11 26.52
CA GLY A 150 15.75 -27.64 26.48
C GLY A 150 16.66 -26.68 25.72
N GLY A 151 17.99 -26.90 25.74
CA GLY A 151 18.96 -25.99 25.13
C GLY A 151 18.70 -25.68 23.64
N TYR A 152 18.93 -24.44 23.19
CA TYR A 152 18.63 -24.01 21.81
C TYR A 152 19.45 -24.76 20.76
N ASN A 153 18.77 -25.29 19.74
CA ASN A 153 19.40 -25.85 18.55
C ASN A 153 19.72 -24.72 17.57
N THR A 154 20.98 -24.56 17.16
CA THR A 154 21.36 -23.66 16.06
C THR A 154 21.31 -24.42 14.72
N ALA A 155 21.58 -23.76 13.59
CA ALA A 155 21.60 -24.43 12.29
C ALA A 155 22.69 -25.53 12.19
N LEU A 156 23.83 -25.33 12.87
CA LEU A 156 24.99 -26.22 12.82
C LEU A 156 25.03 -27.19 14.01
N GLU A 157 24.46 -26.81 15.14
CA GLU A 157 24.50 -27.60 16.37
C GLU A 157 23.09 -27.99 16.81
N LYS A 158 22.83 -29.31 16.85
CA LYS A 158 21.54 -29.88 17.27
C LYS A 158 21.73 -30.67 18.57
N THR A 159 21.81 -29.95 19.69
CA THR A 159 22.01 -30.50 21.03
C THR A 159 20.81 -31.32 21.51
N ARG A 160 19.57 -30.89 21.20
CA ARG A 160 18.35 -31.64 21.54
C ARG A 160 18.11 -32.80 20.59
N LYS A 161 18.26 -34.04 21.07
CA LYS A 161 18.04 -35.29 20.32
C LYS A 161 16.89 -36.07 20.93
N GLY A 162 15.73 -36.12 20.24
CA GLY A 162 14.52 -36.76 20.76
C GLY A 162 13.79 -35.97 21.85
N GLU A 163 14.27 -34.76 22.15
CA GLU A 163 13.69 -33.82 23.10
C GLU A 163 13.01 -32.67 22.32
N PHE A 164 11.82 -32.24 22.75
CA PHE A 164 11.02 -31.28 22.00
C PHE A 164 10.59 -30.08 22.84
N GLN A 165 10.85 -28.87 22.38
CA GLN A 165 10.36 -27.65 23.03
C GLN A 165 8.81 -27.66 23.09
N ARG A 166 8.24 -27.35 24.26
CA ARG A 166 6.79 -27.25 24.48
C ARG A 166 6.49 -26.04 25.34
N PHE A 167 5.57 -25.22 24.85
CA PHE A 167 5.15 -23.99 25.49
C PHE A 167 3.63 -23.92 25.63
N LYS A 168 3.16 -23.01 26.47
CA LYS A 168 1.78 -22.56 26.64
C LYS A 168 1.74 -21.04 26.66
N VAL A 169 0.60 -20.46 26.30
CA VAL A 169 0.43 -19.00 26.39
C VAL A 169 0.24 -18.61 27.85
N GLY A 170 0.88 -17.53 28.29
CA GLY A 170 0.84 -17.01 29.66
C GLY A 170 1.62 -15.70 29.79
N PRO A 171 1.56 -15.03 30.95
CA PRO A 171 2.33 -13.81 31.20
C PRO A 171 3.84 -14.08 31.08
N ALA A 172 4.58 -13.12 30.51
CA ALA A 172 6.04 -13.18 30.49
C ALA A 172 6.56 -12.72 31.85
N MET A 173 6.90 -13.69 32.72
CA MET A 173 7.32 -13.38 34.09
C MET A 173 8.52 -12.43 34.08
N VAL A 174 8.39 -11.30 34.78
CA VAL A 174 9.44 -10.30 34.88
C VAL A 174 10.59 -10.83 35.72
N HIS A 175 11.81 -10.75 35.21
CA HIS A 175 13.04 -11.05 35.94
C HIS A 175 13.42 -9.88 36.85
N LYS A 176 13.76 -8.73 36.24
CA LYS A 176 14.19 -7.49 36.90
C LYS A 176 13.78 -6.25 36.10
N LEU A 177 13.92 -5.08 36.71
CA LEU A 177 13.92 -3.79 36.02
C LEU A 177 15.30 -3.60 35.38
N GLY A 178 15.35 -3.41 34.06
CA GLY A 178 16.60 -3.15 33.34
C GLY A 178 16.91 -1.66 33.31
N HIS A 179 16.01 -0.88 32.69
CA HIS A 179 16.17 0.56 32.53
C HIS A 179 14.85 1.32 32.56
N TYR A 180 14.98 2.63 32.65
CA TYR A 180 13.95 3.57 32.23
C TYR A 180 14.59 4.67 31.40
N GLY A 181 13.78 5.49 30.74
CA GLY A 181 14.33 6.73 30.25
C GLY A 181 13.32 7.83 30.03
N CYS A 182 13.90 9.00 29.84
CA CYS A 182 13.22 10.27 30.03
C CYS A 182 13.55 11.24 28.90
N LEU A 183 12.58 12.06 28.55
CA LEU A 183 12.78 13.30 27.83
C LEU A 183 13.02 14.41 28.85
N THR A 184 14.02 15.25 28.61
CA THR A 184 14.38 16.35 29.52
C THR A 184 14.67 17.65 28.76
N SER A 185 14.20 18.77 29.32
CA SER A 185 14.50 20.13 28.87
C SER A 185 15.94 20.57 29.16
N LYS A 186 16.57 20.00 30.20
CA LYS A 186 17.92 20.32 30.71
C LYS A 186 18.88 19.16 30.48
N TRP A 187 18.91 18.70 29.24
CA TRP A 187 19.59 17.46 28.88
C TRP A 187 21.09 17.52 29.17
N ASP A 188 21.78 18.61 28.83
CA ASP A 188 23.21 18.75 29.05
C ASP A 188 23.54 18.77 30.56
N GLU A 189 22.73 19.46 31.35
CA GLU A 189 22.88 19.52 32.80
C GLU A 189 22.55 18.19 33.49
N ASP A 190 21.50 17.48 33.04
CA ASP A 190 21.15 16.17 33.59
C ASP A 190 22.24 15.15 33.27
N VAL A 191 22.73 15.07 32.03
CA VAL A 191 23.84 14.18 31.66
C VAL A 191 25.08 14.50 32.49
N ALA A 192 25.42 15.77 32.68
CA ALA A 192 26.50 16.18 33.56
C ALA A 192 26.25 15.76 35.01
N PHE A 193 25.04 15.95 35.53
CA PHE A 193 24.67 15.54 36.88
C PHE A 193 24.90 14.04 37.11
N TYR A 194 24.42 13.18 36.21
CA TYR A 194 24.59 11.73 36.33
C TYR A 194 26.07 11.32 36.21
N THR A 195 26.77 11.83 35.21
CA THR A 195 28.14 11.40 34.88
C THR A 195 29.22 12.00 35.80
N GLN A 196 28.95 13.14 36.45
CA GLN A 196 29.90 13.78 37.37
C GLN A 196 29.72 13.32 38.83
N ASN A 197 28.49 13.06 39.26
CA ASN A 197 28.22 12.68 40.66
C ASN A 197 28.21 11.16 40.88
N PHE A 198 27.91 10.38 39.85
CA PHE A 198 27.76 8.93 39.93
C PHE A 198 28.61 8.22 38.86
N ASN A 199 28.66 6.90 38.94
CA ASN A 199 29.32 6.03 37.98
C ASN A 199 28.53 5.77 36.68
N PHE A 200 27.68 6.70 36.23
CA PHE A 200 27.06 6.57 34.90
C PHE A 200 28.07 6.87 33.80
N ILE A 201 28.15 5.98 32.81
CA ILE A 201 28.92 6.18 31.59
C ILE A 201 28.02 5.91 30.38
N PRO A 202 28.02 6.76 29.34
CA PRO A 202 27.34 6.46 28.09
C PRO A 202 27.91 5.21 27.42
N SER A 203 27.06 4.24 27.11
CA SER A 203 27.37 3.13 26.21
C SER A 203 27.25 3.57 24.76
N ASP A 204 26.20 4.33 24.44
CA ASP A 204 25.94 4.91 23.12
C ASP A 204 25.41 6.33 23.19
N VAL A 205 25.86 7.17 22.26
CA VAL A 205 25.40 8.56 22.07
C VAL A 205 24.93 8.74 20.63
N LEU A 206 23.68 9.16 20.44
CA LEU A 206 23.14 9.52 19.14
C LEU A 206 23.13 11.03 18.98
N TRP A 207 23.65 11.49 17.83
CA TRP A 207 23.66 12.90 17.46
C TRP A 207 22.81 13.15 16.21
N GLU A 208 22.30 14.37 16.10
CA GLU A 208 21.59 14.84 14.91
C GLU A 208 22.16 16.20 14.48
N GLU A 209 21.89 16.57 13.24
CA GLU A 209 22.36 17.85 12.68
C GLU A 209 21.28 18.91 12.91
N ARG A 210 21.59 19.96 13.68
CA ARG A 210 20.72 21.12 13.90
C ARG A 210 21.47 22.39 13.52
N ASP A 211 20.92 23.17 12.60
CA ASP A 211 21.53 24.42 12.11
C ASP A 211 23.00 24.29 11.65
N GLY A 212 23.36 23.11 11.11
CA GLY A 212 24.71 22.81 10.64
C GLY A 212 25.71 22.40 11.75
N GLU A 213 25.24 22.26 12.99
CA GLU A 213 26.03 21.71 14.10
C GLU A 213 25.55 20.31 14.49
N GLU A 214 26.48 19.40 14.82
CA GLU A 214 26.11 18.12 15.43
C GLU A 214 25.76 18.33 16.90
N VAL A 215 24.51 17.99 17.24
CA VAL A 215 23.93 18.08 18.58
C VAL A 215 23.68 16.66 19.08
N ASP A 216 24.24 16.32 20.24
CA ASP A 216 23.93 15.04 20.88
C ASP A 216 22.49 15.11 21.42
N ALA A 217 21.65 14.19 20.94
CA ALA A 217 20.20 14.22 21.12
C ALA A 217 19.67 13.08 21.99
N LEU A 218 20.39 11.95 22.05
CA LEU A 218 19.99 10.80 22.87
C LEU A 218 21.23 10.09 23.40
N THR A 219 21.19 9.61 24.64
CA THR A 219 22.29 8.86 25.27
C THR A 219 21.76 7.69 26.07
N PHE A 220 22.41 6.53 25.94
CA PHE A 220 22.16 5.31 26.72
C PHE A 220 23.31 5.14 27.71
N MET A 221 23.04 5.05 29.02
CA MET A 221 24.06 5.03 30.06
C MET A 221 23.97 3.78 30.93
N HIS A 222 25.09 3.07 31.06
CA HIS A 222 25.26 1.98 32.02
C HIS A 222 25.88 2.48 33.33
N LEU A 223 25.88 1.61 34.36
CA LEU A 223 26.59 1.86 35.61
C LEU A 223 27.94 1.15 35.54
N ASP A 224 29.02 1.92 35.42
CA ASP A 224 30.36 1.36 35.29
C ASP A 224 30.79 0.69 36.61
N GLN A 225 31.00 -0.63 36.57
CA GLN A 225 31.49 -1.45 37.68
C GLN A 225 32.98 -1.80 37.55
N GLY A 226 33.70 -1.18 36.61
CA GLY A 226 35.07 -1.51 36.26
C GLY A 226 35.10 -2.73 35.34
N LYS A 227 35.75 -3.83 35.77
CA LYS A 227 35.83 -5.07 34.98
C LYS A 227 34.56 -5.92 34.99
N GLU A 228 33.66 -5.70 35.94
CA GLU A 228 32.39 -6.42 36.01
C GLU A 228 31.43 -5.91 34.93
N TYR A 229 30.73 -6.83 34.27
CA TYR A 229 29.73 -6.49 33.26
C TYR A 229 28.44 -5.97 33.90
N SER A 230 27.87 -4.94 33.30
CA SER A 230 26.58 -4.35 33.64
C SER A 230 25.68 -4.28 32.40
N ASP A 231 24.37 -4.11 32.59
CA ASP A 231 23.44 -3.96 31.47
C ASP A 231 23.88 -2.82 30.54
N HIS A 232 23.67 -2.98 29.23
CA HIS A 232 23.98 -1.97 28.22
C HIS A 232 23.55 -0.56 28.63
N HIS A 233 22.41 -0.43 29.30
CA HIS A 233 22.01 0.80 29.96
C HIS A 233 21.05 0.52 31.11
N THR A 234 21.04 1.43 32.09
CA THR A 234 20.02 1.49 33.15
C THR A 234 19.23 2.79 33.10
N LEU A 235 19.76 3.80 32.39
CA LEU A 235 19.11 5.07 32.13
C LEU A 235 19.38 5.49 30.68
N PHE A 236 18.34 5.90 29.96
CA PHE A 236 18.54 6.66 28.72
C PHE A 236 17.88 8.04 28.83
N LEU A 237 18.55 9.06 28.24
CA LEU A 237 18.07 10.44 28.24
C LEU A 237 17.95 10.95 26.81
N SER A 238 16.81 11.55 26.50
CA SER A 238 16.56 12.21 25.22
C SER A 238 16.37 13.71 25.40
N ARG A 239 17.01 14.51 24.54
CA ARG A 239 16.89 15.96 24.53
C ARG A 239 15.48 16.35 24.08
N ALA A 240 14.76 17.08 24.90
CA ALA A 240 13.42 17.52 24.58
C ALA A 240 13.38 18.51 23.40
N PRO A 241 12.27 18.58 22.64
CA PRO A 241 12.10 19.57 21.58
C PRO A 241 11.99 20.99 22.14
N ALA A 242 12.16 22.00 21.28
CA ALA A 242 12.01 23.40 21.67
C ALA A 242 10.59 23.69 22.22
N GLY A 243 10.50 24.45 23.31
CA GLY A 243 9.23 24.77 23.97
C GLY A 243 8.69 23.69 24.91
N PHE A 244 9.46 22.64 25.19
CA PHE A 244 9.14 21.68 26.23
C PHE A 244 9.18 22.34 27.63
N PRO A 245 8.22 22.03 28.53
CA PRO A 245 8.21 22.56 29.90
C PRO A 245 9.54 22.27 30.63
N ASP A 246 9.92 23.10 31.60
CA ASP A 246 11.21 22.96 32.33
C ASP A 246 11.20 21.81 33.37
N GLU A 247 10.97 20.60 32.88
CA GLU A 247 10.70 19.38 33.63
C GLU A 247 11.01 18.15 32.77
N HIS A 248 10.85 16.95 33.36
CA HIS A 248 11.07 15.68 32.67
C HIS A 248 9.73 15.04 32.28
N ARG A 249 9.78 14.14 31.29
CA ARG A 249 8.69 13.22 31.01
C ARG A 249 9.24 11.82 30.78
N ILE A 250 8.67 10.85 31.48
CA ILE A 250 9.02 9.45 31.27
C ILE A 250 8.71 9.06 29.81
N HIS A 251 9.70 8.50 29.12
CA HIS A 251 9.53 7.92 27.81
C HIS A 251 9.02 6.48 27.96
N HIS A 252 9.71 5.63 28.73
CA HIS A 252 9.29 4.26 29.06
C HIS A 252 10.07 3.69 30.26
N SER A 253 9.58 2.59 30.83
CA SER A 253 10.29 1.70 31.76
C SER A 253 10.34 0.27 31.21
N SER A 254 11.45 -0.44 31.39
CA SER A 254 11.74 -1.68 30.68
C SER A 254 12.18 -2.82 31.61
N PHE A 255 11.60 -3.99 31.39
CA PHE A 255 11.68 -5.14 32.29
C PHE A 255 12.21 -6.36 31.53
N GLU A 256 13.23 -6.98 32.10
CA GLU A 256 13.84 -8.16 31.49
C GLU A 256 12.93 -9.37 31.66
N VAL A 257 12.84 -10.19 30.62
CA VAL A 257 12.20 -11.50 30.64
C VAL A 257 13.19 -12.54 30.13
N GLU A 258 12.96 -13.80 30.48
CA GLU A 258 13.90 -14.90 30.28
C GLU A 258 14.50 -14.98 28.86
N ASP A 259 13.66 -14.95 27.83
CA ASP A 259 14.09 -15.20 26.45
C ASP A 259 13.04 -14.74 25.43
N PHE A 260 13.38 -14.91 24.16
CA PHE A 260 12.55 -14.54 23.01
C PHE A 260 11.23 -15.31 22.87
N ASP A 261 11.21 -16.62 23.12
CA ASP A 261 9.98 -17.42 23.11
C ASP A 261 9.06 -16.95 24.25
N THR A 262 9.61 -16.71 25.45
CA THR A 262 8.86 -16.16 26.60
C THR A 262 8.29 -14.79 26.30
N GLN A 263 9.07 -13.88 25.72
CA GLN A 263 8.63 -12.54 25.33
C GLN A 263 7.51 -12.60 24.28
N LEU A 264 7.66 -13.41 23.22
CA LEU A 264 6.62 -13.57 22.20
C LEU A 264 5.34 -14.19 22.75
N LEU A 265 5.43 -15.17 23.65
CA LEU A 265 4.26 -15.77 24.29
C LEU A 265 3.56 -14.79 25.23
N GLY A 266 4.33 -13.98 25.96
CA GLY A 266 3.81 -12.84 26.73
C GLY A 266 3.14 -11.80 25.84
N HIS A 267 3.73 -11.49 24.68
CA HIS A 267 3.14 -10.60 23.69
C HIS A 267 1.78 -11.11 23.22
N GLU A 268 1.69 -12.38 22.81
CA GLU A 268 0.41 -13.01 22.43
C GLU A 268 -0.57 -13.04 23.62
N TYR A 269 -0.09 -13.27 24.85
CA TYR A 269 -0.93 -13.27 26.05
C TYR A 269 -1.53 -11.88 26.30
N LEU A 270 -0.73 -10.81 26.26
CA LEU A 270 -1.20 -9.44 26.43
C LEU A 270 -2.15 -9.00 25.29
N LEU A 271 -1.87 -9.37 24.04
CA LEU A 271 -2.81 -9.19 22.93
C LEU A 271 -4.12 -9.94 23.19
N SER A 272 -4.02 -11.17 23.71
CA SER A 272 -5.17 -11.96 24.15
C SER A 272 -5.86 -11.39 25.40
N LYS A 273 -5.40 -10.30 25.98
CA LYS A 273 -6.13 -9.55 27.02
C LYS A 273 -6.64 -8.21 26.51
N SER A 274 -6.52 -7.96 25.21
CA SER A 274 -6.87 -6.71 24.55
C SER A 274 -6.08 -5.49 25.03
N TYR A 275 -4.90 -5.70 25.63
CA TYR A 275 -3.97 -4.60 25.89
C TYR A 275 -3.43 -4.05 24.57
N LYS A 276 -2.92 -2.82 24.58
CA LYS A 276 -2.52 -2.11 23.37
C LYS A 276 -0.99 -2.08 23.25
N PRO A 277 -0.40 -2.72 22.22
CA PRO A 277 1.01 -2.52 21.94
C PRO A 277 1.27 -1.08 21.45
N ILE A 278 2.47 -0.56 21.68
CA ILE A 278 2.96 0.75 21.20
C ILE A 278 3.86 0.59 19.98
N TRP A 279 4.59 -0.52 19.90
CA TRP A 279 5.44 -0.84 18.77
C TRP A 279 5.30 -2.32 18.39
N GLY A 280 5.23 -3.22 19.38
CA GLY A 280 5.29 -4.66 19.15
C GLY A 280 6.73 -5.18 19.12
N VAL A 281 6.90 -6.47 18.81
CA VAL A 281 8.19 -7.15 18.98
C VAL A 281 9.18 -6.80 17.87
N GLY A 282 10.37 -6.35 18.26
CA GLY A 282 11.47 -6.02 17.37
C GLY A 282 12.83 -6.15 18.05
N ARG A 283 13.91 -5.84 17.36
CA ARG A 283 15.28 -5.83 17.91
C ARG A 283 15.93 -4.48 17.74
N HIS A 284 16.46 -3.92 18.81
CA HIS A 284 17.21 -2.66 18.80
C HIS A 284 18.58 -2.82 18.14
N ILE A 285 19.11 -1.73 17.57
CA ILE A 285 20.50 -1.66 17.11
C ILE A 285 21.43 -1.54 18.33
N PHE A 286 21.13 -0.59 19.22
CA PHE A 286 21.92 -0.31 20.43
C PHE A 286 21.56 -1.28 21.55
N GLY A 287 22.59 -1.85 22.19
CA GLY A 287 22.46 -2.92 23.19
C GLY A 287 21.83 -4.21 22.68
N SER A 288 21.57 -4.35 21.38
CA SER A 288 20.99 -5.52 20.71
C SER A 288 19.68 -6.08 21.29
N GLN A 289 19.03 -5.43 22.26
CA GLN A 289 17.90 -5.99 23.00
C GLN A 289 16.70 -6.25 22.07
N ILE A 290 16.04 -7.39 22.26
CA ILE A 290 14.74 -7.64 21.65
C ILE A 290 13.70 -6.93 22.51
N PHE A 291 12.97 -5.98 21.93
CA PHE A 291 11.99 -5.16 22.63
C PHE A 291 10.55 -5.59 22.36
N ASP A 292 9.65 -5.31 23.29
CA ASP A 292 8.21 -5.39 23.13
C ASP A 292 7.51 -4.28 23.93
N TYR A 293 7.10 -3.20 23.25
CA TYR A 293 6.51 -2.02 23.90
C TYR A 293 4.98 -2.09 23.99
N TRP A 294 4.47 -1.78 25.18
CA TRP A 294 3.08 -1.76 25.57
C TRP A 294 2.65 -0.44 26.17
N LYS A 295 1.37 -0.12 26.02
CA LYS A 295 0.73 0.98 26.73
C LYS A 295 0.00 0.40 27.94
N ASP A 296 0.39 0.81 29.15
CA ASP A 296 -0.32 0.41 30.37
C ASP A 296 -1.72 1.07 30.45
N THR A 297 -2.49 0.73 31.47
CA THR A 297 -3.87 1.22 31.64
C THR A 297 -3.96 2.73 31.88
N SER A 298 -2.91 3.36 32.42
CA SER A 298 -2.80 4.81 32.58
C SER A 298 -2.21 5.50 31.34
N GLY A 299 -1.71 4.72 30.40
CA GLY A 299 -1.12 5.16 29.17
C GLY A 299 0.36 5.50 29.23
N PHE A 300 1.11 5.02 30.23
CA PHE A 300 2.57 5.00 30.17
C PHE A 300 3.06 3.94 29.18
N ALA A 301 4.25 4.15 28.62
CA ALA A 301 4.91 3.12 27.84
C ALA A 301 5.72 2.22 28.78
N ILE A 302 5.54 0.91 28.63
CA ILE A 302 6.25 -0.13 29.38
C ILE A 302 6.74 -1.19 28.40
N GLU A 303 7.93 -1.72 28.63
CA GLU A 303 8.63 -2.61 27.71
C GLU A 303 9.00 -3.93 28.39
N HIS A 304 8.77 -5.05 27.70
CA HIS A 304 9.54 -6.27 27.95
C HIS A 304 10.77 -6.27 27.07
N TYR A 305 11.92 -6.68 27.60
CA TYR A 305 13.09 -6.95 26.78
C TYR A 305 13.74 -8.31 27.09
N ALA A 306 14.43 -8.86 26.10
CA ALA A 306 15.25 -10.06 26.24
C ALA A 306 16.51 -9.93 25.37
N ASP A 307 17.55 -10.72 25.67
CA ASP A 307 18.77 -10.81 24.84
C ASP A 307 19.46 -9.43 24.63
N SER A 308 19.68 -8.71 25.73
CA SER A 308 20.45 -7.45 25.75
C SER A 308 21.94 -7.71 25.93
N ASP A 309 22.75 -6.86 25.30
CA ASP A 309 24.19 -6.81 25.53
C ASP A 309 24.52 -6.32 26.95
N VAL A 310 25.68 -6.75 27.44
CA VAL A 310 26.28 -6.26 28.70
C VAL A 310 27.64 -5.64 28.40
N VAL A 311 27.97 -4.57 29.12
CA VAL A 311 29.17 -3.75 28.87
C VAL A 311 29.94 -3.49 30.16
N ASN A 312 31.23 -3.18 30.03
CA ASN A 312 32.12 -2.78 31.13
C ASN A 312 33.14 -1.72 30.64
N GLU A 313 34.16 -1.42 31.45
CA GLU A 313 35.17 -0.41 31.11
C GLU A 313 35.97 -0.68 29.80
N ASP A 314 35.98 -1.92 29.30
CA ASP A 314 36.66 -2.31 28.06
C ASP A 314 35.79 -2.06 26.79
N ASN A 315 34.53 -1.65 26.98
CA ASN A 315 33.60 -1.30 25.91
C ASN A 315 33.49 0.24 25.79
N PRO A 316 34.20 0.88 24.83
CA PRO A 316 34.16 2.33 24.70
C PRO A 316 32.81 2.83 24.20
N THR A 317 32.43 4.05 24.59
CA THR A 317 31.21 4.72 24.15
C THR A 317 31.12 4.81 22.62
N GLY A 318 30.05 4.27 22.04
CA GLY A 318 29.66 4.50 20.65
C GLY A 318 29.09 5.89 20.45
N ARG A 319 29.40 6.54 19.30
CA ARG A 319 28.74 7.79 18.90
C ARG A 319 28.32 7.75 17.44
N GLU A 320 27.02 7.72 17.19
CA GLU A 320 26.44 7.51 15.85
C GLU A 320 25.41 8.58 15.47
N LYS A 321 25.19 8.77 14.17
CA LYS A 321 24.18 9.72 13.67
C LYS A 321 22.78 9.11 13.81
N SER A 322 21.83 9.89 14.29
CA SER A 322 20.40 9.55 14.30
C SER A 322 19.78 9.88 12.93
N ASP A 323 19.36 8.86 12.18
CA ASP A 323 18.61 9.00 10.92
C ASP A 323 17.08 8.84 11.16
N GLY A 324 16.62 9.16 12.37
CA GLY A 324 15.22 9.03 12.79
C GLY A 324 14.87 7.62 13.31
N PRO A 325 13.57 7.25 13.38
CA PRO A 325 13.15 5.98 14.01
C PRO A 325 13.75 4.72 13.40
N ALA A 326 14.18 4.77 12.13
CA ALA A 326 14.81 3.66 11.42
C ALA A 326 16.22 3.33 11.92
N SER A 327 16.92 4.25 12.58
CA SER A 327 18.25 4.01 13.16
C SER A 327 18.22 3.40 14.56
N MET A 328 17.03 3.10 15.10
CA MET A 328 16.89 2.56 16.46
C MET A 328 16.70 1.04 16.51
N TYR A 329 16.39 0.37 15.39
CA TYR A 329 16.05 -1.05 15.37
C TYR A 329 16.51 -1.75 14.08
N ILE A 330 16.90 -3.02 14.22
CA ILE A 330 17.38 -3.88 13.13
C ILE A 330 16.18 -4.46 12.37
N TRP A 331 15.21 -5.00 13.11
CA TRP A 331 13.98 -5.57 12.56
C TRP A 331 12.84 -5.40 13.56
N GLY A 332 11.62 -5.37 13.05
CA GLY A 332 10.42 -5.11 13.83
C GLY A 332 9.35 -4.46 12.97
N PRO A 333 8.11 -4.36 13.46
CA PRO A 333 7.10 -3.52 12.85
C PRO A 333 7.59 -2.07 12.74
N VAL A 334 7.10 -1.31 11.76
CA VAL A 334 7.39 0.12 11.68
C VAL A 334 6.75 0.80 12.89
N ARG A 335 7.52 1.61 13.63
CA ARG A 335 6.99 2.39 14.76
C ARG A 335 5.79 3.20 14.25
N PRO A 336 4.57 3.00 14.80
CA PRO A 336 3.44 3.82 14.41
C PRO A 336 3.75 5.28 14.76
N GLU A 337 3.42 6.21 13.86
CA GLU A 337 3.50 7.63 14.18
C GLU A 337 2.61 7.92 15.40
N ALA A 338 3.07 8.81 16.28
CA ALA A 338 2.38 9.13 17.53
C ALA A 338 0.90 9.48 17.26
N GLY A 339 -0.01 8.57 17.61
CA GLY A 339 -1.46 8.71 17.37
C GLY A 339 -2.11 7.60 16.55
N GLN A 340 -1.37 6.69 15.92
CA GLN A 340 -1.94 5.51 15.24
C GLN A 340 -2.06 4.31 16.21
N GLN A 341 -3.28 3.77 16.38
CA GLN A 341 -3.52 2.56 17.18
C GLN A 341 -3.16 1.29 16.39
N PHE A 342 -2.61 0.28 17.07
CA PHE A 342 -2.51 -1.08 16.52
C PHE A 342 -3.90 -1.69 16.34
N PRO A 343 -4.15 -2.45 15.26
CA PRO A 343 -5.28 -3.36 15.22
C PRO A 343 -5.10 -4.45 16.29
N LEU A 344 -6.04 -4.55 17.23
CA LEU A 344 -6.08 -5.57 18.29
C LEU A 344 -6.19 -6.97 17.66
N ARG A 345 -5.24 -7.86 17.99
CA ARG A 345 -5.27 -9.29 17.60
C ARG A 345 -6.24 -10.04 18.53
N ARG A 346 -7.28 -10.69 17.99
CA ARG A 346 -8.29 -11.42 18.79
C ARG A 346 -7.79 -12.78 19.32
N GLN A 347 -8.11 -12.98 20.60
CA GLN A 347 -7.98 -14.16 21.47
C GLN A 347 -8.34 -15.53 20.84
N ILE A 348 -7.56 -16.56 21.16
CA ILE A 348 -7.87 -17.99 20.97
C ILE A 348 -8.64 -18.48 22.21
N PRO A 349 -9.83 -19.11 22.09
CA PRO A 349 -10.57 -19.57 23.27
C PRO A 349 -10.00 -20.90 23.82
N PRO A 350 -9.93 -21.09 25.16
CA PRO A 350 -9.40 -22.30 25.76
C PRO A 350 -10.41 -23.46 25.66
N LYS A 351 -9.94 -24.62 25.18
CA LYS A 351 -10.69 -25.88 25.24
C LYS A 351 -10.74 -26.39 26.68
N THR A 352 -11.95 -26.59 27.19
CA THR A 352 -12.24 -27.27 28.46
C THR A 352 -11.76 -28.72 28.41
N ARG A 353 -10.97 -29.13 29.41
CA ARG A 353 -10.65 -30.53 29.72
C ARG A 353 -11.75 -31.08 30.62
N ASN A 354 -12.46 -32.10 30.16
CA ASN A 354 -13.14 -33.04 31.06
C ASN A 354 -12.28 -34.31 31.16
N HIS A 355 -11.93 -34.65 32.40
CA HIS A 355 -11.46 -35.98 32.78
C HIS A 355 -12.60 -36.99 32.61
N LEU A 356 -12.29 -38.17 32.06
CA LEU A 356 -12.78 -39.47 32.55
C LEU A 356 -11.99 -40.60 31.86
N THR A 357 -11.75 -41.62 32.66
CA THR A 357 -11.04 -42.87 32.45
C THR A 357 -11.80 -43.80 31.50
N ASP A 358 -11.12 -44.46 30.56
CA ASP A 358 -11.04 -45.93 30.45
C ASP A 358 -10.55 -46.40 29.06
N SER A 359 -9.83 -47.51 29.13
CA SER A 359 -9.16 -48.25 28.07
C SER A 359 -10.07 -48.83 26.99
N ASN A 360 -9.46 -49.07 25.81
CA ASN A 360 -9.88 -49.94 24.71
C ASN A 360 -10.91 -49.41 23.69
N SER A 361 -10.42 -48.85 22.58
CA SER A 361 -10.73 -49.34 21.21
C SER A 361 -10.08 -48.43 20.17
N LEU A 362 -8.96 -48.92 19.62
CA LEU A 362 -8.36 -48.38 18.41
C LEU A 362 -9.24 -48.72 17.20
N THR A 363 -9.28 -47.79 16.25
CA THR A 363 -9.86 -47.88 14.89
C THR A 363 -11.37 -47.63 14.77
N HIS A 364 -11.75 -46.39 14.40
CA HIS A 364 -12.98 -45.95 13.66
C HIS A 364 -13.53 -44.58 14.10
N SER A 365 -12.71 -43.53 14.27
CA SER A 365 -13.28 -42.18 14.50
C SER A 365 -12.63 -41.01 13.76
N HIS A 366 -11.42 -41.16 13.20
CA HIS A 366 -10.72 -40.05 12.53
C HIS A 366 -11.37 -39.60 11.20
N THR A 367 -12.23 -40.41 10.59
CA THR A 367 -12.93 -40.05 9.35
C THR A 367 -14.14 -39.15 9.59
N SER A 368 -14.76 -39.18 10.79
CA SER A 368 -16.03 -38.50 11.05
C SER A 368 -15.89 -36.99 11.30
N HIS A 369 -14.84 -36.54 12.00
CA HIS A 369 -14.64 -35.12 12.30
C HIS A 369 -14.10 -34.29 11.12
N TYR A 370 -13.36 -34.90 10.20
CA TYR A 370 -12.88 -34.25 8.97
C TYR A 370 -14.03 -34.06 7.96
N LEU A 371 -14.96 -35.03 7.89
CA LEU A 371 -16.16 -34.93 7.06
C LEU A 371 -17.20 -33.94 7.64
N ALA A 372 -17.29 -33.78 8.97
CA ALA A 372 -18.20 -32.82 9.60
C ALA A 372 -17.79 -31.34 9.37
N ARG A 373 -16.49 -31.01 9.30
CA ARG A 373 -16.02 -29.64 8.99
C ARG A 373 -16.23 -29.23 7.53
N LYS A 374 -16.29 -30.20 6.61
CA LYS A 374 -16.49 -29.95 5.17
C LYS A 374 -17.89 -29.42 4.86
N HIS A 375 -18.86 -29.60 5.76
CA HIS A 375 -20.25 -29.17 5.58
C HIS A 375 -20.58 -27.76 6.11
N GLN A 376 -19.63 -27.03 6.69
CA GLN A 376 -19.84 -25.66 7.23
C GLN A 376 -18.88 -24.60 6.68
N MET A 377 -17.93 -24.95 5.82
CA MET A 377 -16.99 -24.00 5.24
C MET A 377 -17.65 -23.26 4.08
N GLU A 378 -17.54 -21.93 4.09
CA GLU A 378 -18.04 -21.12 2.97
C GLU A 378 -17.26 -21.44 1.69
N GLU A 379 -17.98 -21.59 0.58
CA GLU A 379 -17.39 -21.89 -0.72
C GLU A 379 -17.71 -20.80 -1.74
N THR A 380 -16.71 -20.43 -2.54
CA THR A 380 -16.87 -19.53 -3.68
C THR A 380 -16.03 -20.01 -4.86
N THR A 381 -16.25 -19.48 -6.07
CA THR A 381 -15.43 -19.85 -7.22
C THR A 381 -14.10 -19.10 -7.19
N VAL A 382 -14.14 -17.79 -6.96
CA VAL A 382 -12.96 -16.91 -6.98
C VAL A 382 -12.89 -16.09 -5.69
N VAL A 383 -11.73 -16.06 -5.04
CA VAL A 383 -11.40 -15.06 -4.03
C VAL A 383 -10.44 -14.04 -4.62
N VAL A 384 -10.78 -12.76 -4.51
CA VAL A 384 -9.92 -11.63 -4.90
C VAL A 384 -9.46 -10.92 -3.64
N VAL A 385 -8.15 -10.75 -3.47
CA VAL A 385 -7.56 -10.04 -2.31
C VAL A 385 -7.17 -8.64 -2.76
N GLY A 386 -7.79 -7.63 -2.17
CA GLY A 386 -7.64 -6.21 -2.52
C GLY A 386 -8.76 -5.68 -3.41
N ALA A 387 -9.37 -4.58 -2.98
CA ALA A 387 -10.41 -3.83 -3.67
C ALA A 387 -9.91 -2.46 -4.17
N GLY A 388 -8.68 -2.42 -4.67
CA GLY A 388 -8.23 -1.34 -5.56
C GLY A 388 -8.79 -1.52 -6.99
N PRO A 389 -8.45 -0.63 -7.95
CA PRO A 389 -9.07 -0.62 -9.28
C PRO A 389 -8.98 -1.96 -10.03
N SER A 390 -7.86 -2.70 -9.90
CA SER A 390 -7.68 -3.99 -10.58
C SER A 390 -8.56 -5.10 -9.99
N GLY A 391 -8.63 -5.20 -8.66
CA GLY A 391 -9.44 -6.21 -7.97
C GLY A 391 -10.94 -5.94 -8.13
N LEU A 392 -11.35 -4.68 -8.01
CA LEU A 392 -12.72 -4.24 -8.27
C LEU A 392 -13.15 -4.50 -9.72
N ALA A 393 -12.29 -4.18 -10.70
CA ALA A 393 -12.57 -4.47 -12.11
C ALA A 393 -12.77 -5.98 -12.36
N LEU A 394 -11.92 -6.83 -11.77
CA LEU A 394 -12.05 -8.28 -11.91
C LEU A 394 -13.35 -8.77 -11.27
N GLY A 395 -13.66 -8.30 -10.06
CA GLY A 395 -14.89 -8.65 -9.35
C GLY A 395 -16.16 -8.27 -10.13
N ALA A 396 -16.21 -7.05 -10.68
CA ALA A 396 -17.34 -6.62 -11.50
C ALA A 396 -17.49 -7.45 -12.78
N LEU A 397 -16.38 -7.74 -13.48
CA LEU A 397 -16.42 -8.56 -14.69
C LEU A 397 -16.88 -9.99 -14.39
N LEU A 398 -16.40 -10.61 -13.31
CA LEU A 398 -16.83 -11.94 -12.87
C LEU A 398 -18.29 -11.93 -12.41
N GLY A 399 -18.73 -10.89 -11.70
CA GLY A 399 -20.13 -10.67 -11.31
C GLY A 399 -21.07 -10.62 -12.51
N ARG A 400 -20.71 -9.87 -13.55
CA ARG A 400 -21.46 -9.83 -14.83
C ARG A 400 -21.49 -11.16 -15.57
N MET A 401 -20.47 -11.99 -15.40
CA MET A 401 -20.39 -13.35 -15.95
C MET A 401 -21.11 -14.38 -15.06
N ASN A 402 -21.75 -13.93 -13.97
CA ASN A 402 -22.41 -14.75 -12.94
C ASN A 402 -21.48 -15.80 -12.32
N ILE A 403 -20.20 -15.46 -12.15
CA ILE A 403 -19.23 -16.27 -11.42
C ILE A 403 -19.23 -15.83 -9.96
N LYS A 404 -19.30 -16.80 -9.04
CA LYS A 404 -19.24 -16.53 -7.60
C LYS A 404 -17.88 -15.97 -7.22
N VAL A 405 -17.85 -14.74 -6.73
CA VAL A 405 -16.63 -14.03 -6.36
C VAL A 405 -16.80 -13.35 -5.00
N ILE A 406 -15.80 -13.53 -4.13
CA ILE A 406 -15.68 -12.78 -2.88
C ILE A 406 -14.42 -11.92 -2.97
N ILE A 407 -14.58 -10.61 -2.81
CA ILE A 407 -13.49 -9.64 -2.74
C ILE A 407 -13.24 -9.33 -1.26
N LEU A 408 -12.03 -9.59 -0.78
CA LEU A 408 -11.59 -9.27 0.57
C LEU A 408 -10.69 -8.04 0.53
N GLU A 409 -11.14 -6.96 1.17
CA GLU A 409 -10.39 -5.70 1.31
C GLU A 409 -10.12 -5.42 2.77
N LYS A 410 -8.86 -5.16 3.12
CA LYS A 410 -8.43 -4.91 4.49
C LYS A 410 -8.93 -3.55 5.02
N ASP A 411 -9.05 -2.54 4.17
CA ASP A 411 -9.47 -1.20 4.56
C ASP A 411 -11.00 -1.15 4.63
N THR A 412 -11.56 -0.49 5.64
CA THR A 412 -13.03 -0.37 5.81
C THR A 412 -13.65 0.56 4.78
N GLU A 413 -12.93 1.61 4.40
CA GLU A 413 -13.37 2.68 3.51
C GLU A 413 -12.51 2.80 2.25
N VAL A 414 -12.97 3.56 1.26
CA VAL A 414 -12.15 3.93 0.10
C VAL A 414 -11.10 4.93 0.56
N CYS A 415 -9.85 4.74 0.13
CA CYS A 415 -8.81 5.71 0.40
C CYS A 415 -9.09 7.01 -0.37
N GLU A 416 -9.27 8.13 0.34
CA GLU A 416 -9.55 9.45 -0.26
C GLU A 416 -8.37 10.06 -1.02
N ASP A 417 -7.18 9.47 -0.91
CA ASP A 417 -5.97 9.93 -1.59
C ASP A 417 -5.96 9.51 -3.07
N PRO A 418 -6.03 10.46 -4.03
CA PRO A 418 -5.96 10.14 -5.44
C PRO A 418 -4.50 9.89 -5.87
N ARG A 419 -4.09 8.62 -5.74
CA ARG A 419 -2.75 8.14 -6.07
C ARG A 419 -2.51 8.11 -7.57
N GLY A 420 -3.44 7.53 -8.34
CA GLY A 420 -3.44 7.56 -9.80
C GLY A 420 -4.45 8.56 -10.34
N ILE A 421 -4.00 9.44 -11.24
CA ILE A 421 -4.84 10.52 -11.81
C ILE A 421 -5.15 10.35 -13.29
N VAL A 422 -4.73 9.25 -13.92
CA VAL A 422 -4.96 8.96 -15.34
C VAL A 422 -5.40 7.51 -15.53
N VAL A 423 -6.37 7.31 -16.40
CA VAL A 423 -6.74 6.01 -17.00
C VAL A 423 -6.72 6.20 -18.52
N ASN A 424 -6.08 5.30 -19.25
CA ASN A 424 -5.91 5.43 -20.70
C ASN A 424 -6.12 4.11 -21.47
N GLY A 425 -6.23 4.25 -22.79
CA GLY A 425 -6.33 3.15 -23.73
C GLY A 425 -7.55 2.27 -23.44
N ASP A 426 -7.31 0.97 -23.55
CA ASP A 426 -8.35 -0.04 -23.33
C ASP A 426 -8.97 0.01 -21.94
N ALA A 427 -8.28 0.53 -20.91
CA ALA A 427 -8.86 0.61 -19.58
C ALA A 427 -10.11 1.52 -19.55
N VAL A 428 -10.18 2.55 -20.41
CA VAL A 428 -11.38 3.36 -20.58
C VAL A 428 -12.51 2.50 -21.16
N ARG A 429 -12.26 1.73 -22.22
CA ARG A 429 -13.26 0.82 -22.82
C ARG A 429 -13.73 -0.25 -21.83
N ILE A 430 -12.79 -0.83 -21.09
CA ILE A 430 -13.10 -1.85 -20.08
C ILE A 430 -13.99 -1.25 -18.99
N SER A 431 -13.85 0.04 -18.68
CA SER A 431 -14.75 0.73 -17.74
C SER A 431 -16.20 0.77 -18.24
N TYR A 432 -16.44 0.88 -19.55
CA TYR A 432 -17.78 0.73 -20.13
C TYR A 432 -18.29 -0.72 -19.98
N GLN A 433 -17.44 -1.71 -20.27
CA GLN A 433 -17.79 -3.13 -20.11
C GLN A 433 -18.07 -3.51 -18.65
N ILE A 434 -17.37 -2.90 -17.69
CA ILE A 434 -17.60 -3.04 -16.25
C ILE A 434 -18.99 -2.46 -15.88
N GLY A 435 -19.37 -1.33 -16.46
CA GLY A 435 -20.66 -0.66 -16.23
C GLY A 435 -20.58 0.76 -15.69
N ILE A 436 -19.37 1.33 -15.55
CA ILE A 436 -19.15 2.68 -15.02
C ILE A 436 -18.91 3.73 -16.13
N GLY A 437 -19.12 3.36 -17.39
CA GLY A 437 -18.80 4.18 -18.56
C GLY A 437 -19.40 5.59 -18.54
N GLU A 438 -20.68 5.70 -18.14
CA GLU A 438 -21.35 6.99 -18.03
C GLU A 438 -20.74 7.90 -16.94
N GLY A 439 -20.27 7.29 -15.84
CA GLY A 439 -19.63 7.99 -14.73
C GLY A 439 -18.24 8.53 -15.08
N LEU A 440 -17.56 7.97 -16.10
CA LEU A 440 -16.17 8.28 -16.40
C LEU A 440 -15.89 9.77 -16.65
N THR A 441 -16.73 10.45 -17.43
CA THR A 441 -16.55 11.87 -17.78
C THR A 441 -17.45 12.82 -16.99
N LYS A 442 -18.41 12.27 -16.22
CA LYS A 442 -19.37 13.05 -15.43
C LYS A 442 -18.98 13.12 -13.95
N ARG A 443 -18.62 11.97 -13.35
CA ARG A 443 -18.45 11.81 -11.90
C ARG A 443 -17.05 11.39 -11.49
N ILE A 444 -16.27 10.77 -12.39
CA ILE A 444 -14.92 10.27 -12.08
C ILE A 444 -13.85 11.24 -12.59
N GLY A 445 -13.97 11.70 -13.82
CA GLY A 445 -12.88 12.33 -14.54
C GLY A 445 -13.34 13.16 -15.73
N LYS A 446 -12.38 13.50 -16.58
CA LYS A 446 -12.59 14.18 -17.87
C LYS A 446 -11.49 13.84 -18.86
N ASP A 447 -11.79 14.01 -20.14
CA ASP A 447 -10.83 13.83 -21.23
C ASP A 447 -9.63 14.79 -21.06
N ILE A 448 -8.41 14.27 -21.24
CA ILE A 448 -7.19 15.07 -21.11
C ILE A 448 -7.07 16.13 -22.23
N GLY A 449 -7.51 15.78 -23.43
CA GLY A 449 -7.40 16.61 -24.62
C GLY A 449 -5.98 16.63 -25.17
N VAL A 450 -5.20 17.62 -24.74
CA VAL A 450 -3.90 17.95 -25.33
C VAL A 450 -2.79 17.80 -24.29
N LEU A 451 -1.71 17.12 -24.66
CA LEU A 451 -0.45 17.14 -23.91
C LEU A 451 0.42 18.29 -24.40
N ASN A 452 0.85 19.16 -23.49
CA ASN A 452 1.68 20.32 -23.77
C ASN A 452 3.08 20.13 -23.19
N PHE A 453 4.11 20.45 -23.97
CA PHE A 453 5.50 20.33 -23.56
C PHE A 453 6.15 21.70 -23.51
N HIS A 454 6.64 22.06 -22.33
CA HIS A 454 7.21 23.36 -21.99
C HIS A 454 8.70 23.23 -21.67
N ARG A 455 9.47 24.30 -21.89
CA ARG A 455 10.91 24.31 -21.56
C ARG A 455 11.19 24.42 -20.05
N GLY A 456 10.27 24.97 -19.28
CA GLY A 456 10.47 25.17 -17.84
C GLY A 456 9.18 25.04 -17.06
N ASN A 457 8.18 25.87 -17.38
CA ASN A 457 6.86 25.80 -16.73
C ASN A 457 5.72 26.03 -17.73
N PHE A 458 4.49 25.75 -17.29
CA PHE A 458 3.30 25.91 -18.14
C PHE A 458 2.92 27.36 -18.43
N ARG A 459 3.59 28.36 -17.83
CA ARG A 459 3.40 29.79 -18.15
C ARG A 459 4.11 30.22 -19.43
N GLN A 460 5.08 29.42 -19.88
CA GLN A 460 5.74 29.61 -21.16
C GLN A 460 4.96 28.91 -22.27
N SER A 461 4.96 29.45 -23.48
CA SER A 461 4.30 28.78 -24.61
C SER A 461 4.91 27.38 -24.83
N PRO A 462 4.08 26.34 -25.07
CA PRO A 462 4.58 25.02 -25.36
C PRO A 462 5.40 25.05 -26.66
N PHE A 463 6.49 24.30 -26.69
CA PHE A 463 7.26 24.10 -27.92
C PHE A 463 6.74 22.92 -28.74
N MET A 464 5.84 22.11 -28.15
CA MET A 464 5.24 20.93 -28.74
C MET A 464 3.93 20.62 -28.02
N SER A 465 2.89 20.29 -28.79
CA SER A 465 1.59 19.89 -28.26
C SER A 465 1.05 18.69 -29.03
N TYR A 466 0.54 17.68 -28.32
CA TYR A 466 -0.06 16.48 -28.92
C TYR A 466 -1.54 16.40 -28.56
N ASP A 467 -2.40 16.40 -29.57
CA ASP A 467 -3.82 16.05 -29.41
C ASP A 467 -3.93 14.53 -29.27
N ILE A 468 -4.37 14.07 -28.10
CA ILE A 468 -4.46 12.65 -27.74
C ILE A 468 -5.91 12.17 -27.60
N ARG A 469 -6.86 12.97 -28.10
CA ARG A 469 -8.28 12.60 -28.17
C ARG A 469 -8.55 11.49 -29.17
N GLU A 470 -7.74 11.43 -30.21
CA GLU A 470 -7.79 10.37 -31.23
C GLU A 470 -6.83 9.25 -30.87
N ASP A 471 -7.28 8.02 -31.11
CA ASP A 471 -6.43 6.85 -31.08
C ASP A 471 -6.39 6.19 -32.46
N TRP A 472 -5.44 5.27 -32.61
CA TRP A 472 -5.26 4.53 -33.86
C TRP A 472 -6.40 3.51 -34.10
N LEU A 473 -7.17 3.14 -33.07
CA LEU A 473 -8.37 2.30 -33.22
C LEU A 473 -9.49 3.06 -33.91
N LYS A 474 -9.55 4.38 -33.72
CA LYS A 474 -10.71 5.24 -34.01
C LYS A 474 -11.94 4.80 -33.22
N GLN A 475 -11.77 4.48 -31.95
CA GLN A 475 -12.86 4.07 -31.07
C GLN A 475 -13.79 5.24 -30.71
N SER A 476 -14.99 4.96 -30.21
CA SER A 476 -16.02 5.98 -29.91
C SER A 476 -15.94 6.61 -28.54
N VAL A 477 -15.07 6.08 -27.68
CA VAL A 477 -14.91 6.55 -26.29
C VAL A 477 -13.55 7.23 -26.15
N SER A 478 -13.44 8.14 -25.18
CA SER A 478 -12.17 8.82 -24.89
C SER A 478 -11.03 7.82 -24.71
N ASN A 479 -9.86 8.13 -25.27
CA ASN A 479 -8.67 7.32 -25.10
C ASN A 479 -7.92 7.63 -23.80
N ASN A 480 -8.13 8.81 -23.21
CA ASN A 480 -7.35 9.28 -22.07
C ASN A 480 -8.21 10.13 -21.14
N ILE A 481 -8.42 9.65 -19.92
CA ILE A 481 -9.21 10.33 -18.90
C ILE A 481 -8.31 10.68 -17.72
N THR A 482 -8.24 11.97 -17.39
CA THR A 482 -7.79 12.38 -16.05
C THR A 482 -8.90 12.08 -15.04
N GLN A 483 -8.58 11.45 -13.92
CA GLN A 483 -9.57 10.83 -13.06
C GLN A 483 -9.26 11.04 -11.58
N PHE A 484 -10.31 11.04 -10.76
CA PHE A 484 -10.21 11.01 -9.30
C PHE A 484 -10.39 9.56 -8.83
N GLN A 485 -9.29 8.89 -8.52
CA GLN A 485 -9.28 7.45 -8.18
C GLN A 485 -10.33 7.04 -7.13
N PRO A 486 -10.56 7.79 -6.04
CA PRO A 486 -11.60 7.43 -5.08
C PRO A 486 -13.00 7.32 -5.72
N ASN A 487 -13.34 8.22 -6.65
CA ASN A 487 -14.61 8.15 -7.37
C ASN A 487 -14.66 6.93 -8.30
N TYR A 488 -13.53 6.61 -8.95
CA TYR A 488 -13.43 5.41 -9.79
C TYR A 488 -13.72 4.14 -8.99
N GLU A 489 -13.12 4.01 -7.79
CA GLU A 489 -13.36 2.86 -6.91
C GLU A 489 -14.79 2.82 -6.38
N ARG A 490 -15.36 3.96 -5.95
CA ARG A 490 -16.75 4.03 -5.46
C ARG A 490 -17.77 3.62 -6.52
N GLU A 491 -17.60 4.08 -7.76
CA GLU A 491 -18.51 3.74 -8.86
C GLU A 491 -18.50 2.23 -9.13
N ILE A 492 -17.32 1.60 -9.10
CA ILE A 492 -17.26 0.13 -9.24
C ILE A 492 -17.88 -0.56 -8.02
N ARG A 493 -17.55 -0.13 -6.80
CA ARG A 493 -18.13 -0.69 -5.56
C ARG A 493 -19.65 -0.61 -5.56
N ALA A 494 -20.23 0.48 -6.04
CA ALA A 494 -21.67 0.67 -6.13
C ALA A 494 -22.33 -0.39 -7.03
N ILE A 495 -21.80 -0.62 -8.24
CA ILE A 495 -22.37 -1.61 -9.15
C ILE A 495 -22.13 -3.06 -8.70
N LEU A 496 -21.16 -3.33 -7.81
CA LEU A 496 -20.98 -4.68 -7.27
C LEU A 496 -22.23 -5.15 -6.51
N GLY A 497 -22.99 -4.22 -5.91
CA GLY A 497 -24.25 -4.52 -5.23
C GLY A 497 -25.34 -5.05 -6.17
N ASP A 498 -25.23 -4.80 -7.48
CA ASP A 498 -26.18 -5.28 -8.49
C ASP A 498 -25.93 -6.74 -8.88
N PHE A 499 -24.80 -7.34 -8.45
CA PHE A 499 -24.41 -8.70 -8.82
C PHE A 499 -24.57 -9.65 -7.62
N PRO A 500 -25.61 -10.51 -7.58
CA PRO A 500 -25.80 -11.47 -6.49
C PRO A 500 -24.65 -12.48 -6.35
N SER A 501 -23.87 -12.70 -7.42
CA SER A 501 -22.71 -13.57 -7.41
C SER A 501 -21.43 -12.91 -6.91
N CYS A 502 -21.44 -11.60 -6.62
CA CYS A 502 -20.29 -10.85 -6.16
C CYS A 502 -20.51 -10.31 -4.75
N GLN A 503 -19.55 -10.52 -3.87
CA GLN A 503 -19.57 -9.93 -2.54
C GLN A 503 -18.28 -9.19 -2.25
N LEU A 504 -18.38 -7.91 -1.93
CA LEU A 504 -17.28 -7.13 -1.37
C LEU A 504 -17.35 -7.16 0.15
N ARG A 505 -16.25 -7.57 0.80
CA ARG A 505 -16.10 -7.54 2.26
C ARG A 505 -14.93 -6.65 2.61
N THR A 506 -15.23 -5.51 3.24
CA THR A 506 -14.24 -4.55 3.73
C THR A 506 -13.83 -4.88 5.17
N GLY A 507 -12.73 -4.29 5.65
CA GLY A 507 -12.17 -4.64 6.95
C GLY A 507 -11.69 -6.10 7.05
N CYS A 508 -11.48 -6.77 5.92
CA CYS A 508 -11.15 -8.19 5.82
C CYS A 508 -9.68 -8.41 5.43
N GLU A 509 -8.84 -8.80 6.40
CA GLU A 509 -7.41 -9.02 6.18
C GLU A 509 -7.09 -10.51 5.96
N VAL A 510 -6.55 -10.85 4.79
CA VAL A 510 -6.12 -12.21 4.46
C VAL A 510 -4.83 -12.58 5.20
N LEU A 511 -4.86 -13.71 5.91
CA LEU A 511 -3.77 -14.17 6.77
C LEU A 511 -2.94 -15.28 6.12
N SER A 512 -3.63 -16.30 5.59
CA SER A 512 -3.01 -17.55 5.18
C SER A 512 -3.69 -18.10 3.92
N ARG A 513 -2.96 -19.01 3.26
CA ARG A 513 -3.40 -19.77 2.11
C ARG A 513 -2.94 -21.20 2.26
N GLU A 514 -3.86 -22.15 2.29
CA GLU A 514 -3.58 -23.59 2.23
C GLU A 514 -4.05 -24.15 0.88
N VAL A 515 -3.27 -25.06 0.30
CA VAL A 515 -3.62 -25.73 -0.96
C VAL A 515 -4.26 -27.08 -0.65
N ASP A 516 -5.51 -27.27 -1.08
CA ASP A 516 -6.31 -28.49 -0.90
C ASP A 516 -6.70 -29.06 -2.28
N GLY A 517 -5.82 -29.90 -2.85
CA GLY A 517 -6.00 -30.45 -4.19
C GLY A 517 -6.12 -29.35 -5.26
N ASP A 518 -7.26 -29.31 -5.94
CA ASP A 518 -7.61 -28.28 -6.94
C ASP A 518 -8.16 -26.98 -6.34
N HIS A 519 -8.31 -26.91 -5.02
CA HIS A 519 -8.87 -25.77 -4.31
C HIS A 519 -7.83 -25.10 -3.42
N THR A 520 -8.14 -23.87 -3.02
CA THR A 520 -7.39 -23.09 -2.05
C THR A 520 -8.30 -22.76 -0.88
N ILE A 521 -7.82 -22.97 0.34
CA ILE A 521 -8.47 -22.50 1.56
C ILE A 521 -7.80 -21.19 1.97
N ILE A 522 -8.58 -20.12 2.03
CA ILE A 522 -8.13 -18.78 2.41
C ILE A 522 -8.66 -18.50 3.80
N GLU A 523 -7.77 -18.16 4.73
CA GLU A 523 -8.16 -17.65 6.03
C GLU A 523 -7.98 -16.14 6.09
N TYR A 524 -8.97 -15.45 6.66
CA TYR A 524 -8.96 -14.01 6.83
C TYR A 524 -9.60 -13.61 8.16
N LEU A 525 -9.25 -12.41 8.65
CA LEU A 525 -9.92 -11.76 9.77
C LEU A 525 -10.95 -10.78 9.23
N ASP A 526 -12.15 -10.74 9.78
CA ASP A 526 -13.10 -9.65 9.52
C ASP A 526 -12.77 -8.39 10.34
N GLN A 527 -13.57 -7.33 10.16
CA GLN A 527 -13.39 -6.04 10.84
C GLN A 527 -13.47 -6.13 12.37
N ASN A 528 -14.10 -7.17 12.89
CA ASN A 528 -14.19 -7.41 14.33
C ASN A 528 -12.99 -8.24 14.82
N GLY A 529 -12.14 -8.75 13.93
CA GLY A 529 -11.07 -9.68 14.24
C GLY A 529 -11.54 -11.14 14.34
N ALA A 530 -12.77 -11.48 13.92
CA ALA A 530 -13.19 -12.87 13.86
C ALA A 530 -12.53 -13.56 12.66
N ARG A 531 -12.03 -14.78 12.87
CA ARG A 531 -11.37 -15.57 11.83
C ARG A 531 -12.40 -16.37 11.05
N HIS A 532 -12.28 -16.29 9.73
CA HIS A 532 -13.14 -16.98 8.78
C HIS A 532 -12.29 -17.76 7.79
N SER A 533 -12.88 -18.78 7.17
CA SER A 533 -12.23 -19.59 6.14
C SER A 533 -13.14 -19.71 4.93
N ILE A 534 -12.58 -19.48 3.75
CA ILE A 534 -13.28 -19.64 2.46
C ILE A 534 -12.51 -20.67 1.63
N ARG A 535 -13.22 -21.68 1.14
CA ARG A 535 -12.72 -22.60 0.13
C ARG A 535 -13.03 -22.03 -1.26
N SER A 536 -12.03 -21.97 -2.13
CA SER A 536 -12.19 -21.43 -3.47
C SER A 536 -11.45 -22.24 -4.52
N ALA A 537 -11.94 -22.22 -5.76
CA ALA A 537 -11.22 -22.80 -6.88
C ALA A 537 -10.01 -21.93 -7.26
N TRP A 538 -10.13 -20.60 -7.14
CA TRP A 538 -9.13 -19.63 -7.57
C TRP A 538 -8.87 -18.53 -6.54
N LEU A 539 -7.60 -18.17 -6.38
CA LEU A 539 -7.16 -17.02 -5.59
C LEU A 539 -6.47 -15.99 -6.48
N VAL A 540 -6.87 -14.73 -6.40
CA VAL A 540 -6.26 -13.63 -7.16
C VAL A 540 -5.76 -12.54 -6.20
N GLY A 541 -4.46 -12.29 -6.21
CA GLY A 541 -3.84 -11.16 -5.53
C GLY A 541 -3.93 -9.89 -6.37
N ALA A 542 -4.69 -8.92 -5.88
CA ALA A 542 -4.83 -7.55 -6.40
C ALA A 542 -4.53 -6.50 -5.30
N ASP A 543 -3.77 -6.91 -4.29
CA ASP A 543 -3.50 -6.24 -3.01
C ASP A 543 -2.27 -5.31 -3.03
N GLY A 544 -1.86 -4.91 -4.23
CA GLY A 544 -0.87 -3.86 -4.47
C GLY A 544 0.59 -4.26 -4.25
N LYS A 545 1.48 -3.25 -4.33
CA LYS A 545 2.94 -3.46 -4.29
C LYS A 545 3.45 -4.18 -3.04
N LYS A 546 2.77 -4.07 -1.91
CA LYS A 546 3.14 -4.73 -0.63
C LYS A 546 2.18 -5.87 -0.26
N GLY A 547 1.37 -6.34 -1.22
CA GLY A 547 0.32 -7.33 -1.02
C GLY A 547 0.81 -8.65 -0.41
N VAL A 548 -0.02 -9.21 0.47
CA VAL A 548 0.19 -10.49 1.16
C VAL A 548 0.25 -11.66 0.19
N VAL A 549 -0.55 -11.63 -0.89
CA VAL A 549 -0.65 -12.78 -1.81
C VAL A 549 0.68 -13.04 -2.49
N ARG A 550 1.33 -12.00 -3.03
CA ARG A 550 2.68 -12.17 -3.58
C ARG A 550 3.68 -12.46 -2.46
N LYS A 551 3.72 -11.59 -1.44
CA LYS A 551 4.81 -11.57 -0.45
C LYS A 551 4.88 -12.82 0.41
N LYS A 552 3.74 -13.31 0.90
CA LYS A 552 3.70 -14.44 1.82
C LYS A 552 3.42 -15.77 1.12
N PHE A 553 2.67 -15.78 0.01
CA PHE A 553 2.20 -17.04 -0.57
C PHE A 553 2.96 -17.45 -1.83
N LEU A 554 3.44 -16.52 -2.65
CA LEU A 554 4.05 -16.83 -3.94
C LEU A 554 5.57 -16.60 -3.98
N GLU A 555 6.12 -15.64 -3.22
CA GLU A 555 7.57 -15.46 -3.09
C GLU A 555 8.27 -16.73 -2.55
N PRO A 556 7.75 -17.45 -1.54
CA PRO A 556 8.30 -18.75 -1.12
C PRO A 556 8.23 -19.84 -2.20
N GLU A 557 7.32 -19.72 -3.17
CA GLU A 557 7.21 -20.63 -4.32
C GLU A 557 8.08 -20.20 -5.52
N GLY A 558 8.94 -19.18 -5.33
CA GLY A 558 9.88 -18.70 -6.33
C GLY A 558 9.31 -17.62 -7.26
N ILE A 559 8.11 -17.09 -6.99
CA ILE A 559 7.54 -15.97 -7.74
C ILE A 559 7.94 -14.65 -7.09
N LYS A 560 8.81 -13.89 -7.75
CA LYS A 560 9.34 -12.63 -7.24
C LYS A 560 9.30 -11.55 -8.30
N GLN A 561 9.22 -10.30 -7.84
CA GLN A 561 9.38 -9.14 -8.72
C GLN A 561 10.85 -8.96 -9.09
N GLU A 562 11.11 -8.91 -10.40
CA GLU A 562 12.42 -8.71 -10.98
C GLU A 562 12.48 -7.36 -11.68
N GLU A 563 13.69 -6.81 -11.79
CA GLU A 563 13.92 -5.61 -12.58
C GLU A 563 13.73 -5.90 -14.06
N SER A 564 13.28 -4.88 -14.79
CA SER A 564 13.16 -4.98 -16.24
C SER A 564 14.49 -4.67 -16.93
N GLU A 565 14.58 -4.99 -18.23
CA GLU A 565 15.67 -4.53 -19.11
C GLU A 565 15.89 -3.01 -19.06
N TRP A 566 14.88 -2.24 -18.66
CA TRP A 566 14.99 -0.83 -18.35
C TRP A 566 14.77 -0.58 -16.86
N SER A 567 15.87 -0.52 -16.10
CA SER A 567 15.85 -0.10 -14.70
C SER A 567 15.57 1.40 -14.61
N TYR A 568 14.59 1.77 -13.80
CA TYR A 568 14.36 3.14 -13.38
C TYR A 568 14.09 3.12 -11.88
N VAL A 569 14.80 3.98 -11.15
CA VAL A 569 14.52 4.29 -9.75
C VAL A 569 14.61 5.80 -9.63
N GLY A 570 13.56 6.43 -9.11
CA GLY A 570 13.54 7.87 -8.91
C GLY A 570 12.44 8.28 -7.95
N THR A 571 12.74 9.28 -7.12
CA THR A 571 11.78 9.86 -6.19
C THR A 571 11.17 11.11 -6.81
N TRP A 572 9.84 11.20 -6.76
CA TRP A 572 9.08 12.37 -7.19
C TRP A 572 8.16 12.81 -6.07
N VAL A 573 8.02 14.12 -5.87
CA VAL A 573 6.94 14.64 -5.03
C VAL A 573 5.71 14.81 -5.90
N ALA A 574 4.56 14.33 -5.42
CA ALA A 574 3.27 14.62 -6.04
C ALA A 574 2.41 15.44 -5.08
N ALA A 575 2.08 16.64 -5.52
CA ALA A 575 1.17 17.57 -4.88
C ALA A 575 -0.21 17.52 -5.55
N ASN A 576 -1.24 17.20 -4.78
CA ASN A 576 -2.63 17.35 -5.17
C ASN A 576 -3.16 18.65 -4.56
N LEU A 577 -3.68 19.52 -5.40
CA LEU A 577 -4.24 20.79 -5.00
C LEU A 577 -5.74 20.80 -5.26
N LYS A 578 -6.47 21.52 -4.41
CA LYS A 578 -7.86 21.90 -4.64
C LYS A 578 -7.91 23.41 -4.80
N ILE A 579 -8.36 23.84 -5.96
CA ILE A 579 -8.43 25.25 -6.36
C ILE A 579 -9.86 25.73 -6.16
N THR A 580 -10.00 26.85 -5.46
CA THR A 580 -11.24 27.64 -5.39
C THR A 580 -11.04 28.92 -6.17
N ASP A 581 -12.00 29.30 -7.00
CA ASP A 581 -11.84 30.50 -7.82
C ASP A 581 -12.10 31.77 -7.01
N PRO A 582 -11.22 32.78 -7.07
CA PRO A 582 -11.48 34.05 -6.43
C PRO A 582 -12.65 34.75 -7.13
N THR A 583 -13.45 35.46 -6.35
CA THR A 583 -14.60 36.24 -6.82
C THR A 583 -14.44 37.72 -6.43
N PRO A 584 -15.18 38.65 -7.07
CA PRO A 584 -15.21 40.05 -6.63
C PRO A 584 -15.63 40.25 -5.16
N GLU A 585 -16.41 39.32 -4.60
CA GLU A 585 -16.86 39.38 -3.20
C GLU A 585 -15.79 38.86 -2.23
N SER A 586 -15.12 37.74 -2.57
CA SER A 586 -14.07 37.15 -1.72
C SER A 586 -12.75 37.91 -1.80
N HIS A 587 -12.41 38.43 -2.98
CA HIS A 587 -11.15 39.10 -3.28
C HIS A 587 -11.40 40.41 -4.05
N PRO A 588 -12.02 41.43 -3.43
CA PRO A 588 -12.46 42.65 -4.12
C PRO A 588 -11.31 43.44 -4.76
N ASP A 589 -10.11 43.34 -4.19
CA ASP A 589 -8.92 44.08 -4.66
C ASP A 589 -8.13 43.36 -5.77
N PHE A 590 -8.57 42.17 -6.21
CA PHE A 590 -7.86 41.42 -7.24
C PHE A 590 -7.79 42.22 -8.57
N PRO A 591 -6.59 42.45 -9.15
CA PRO A 591 -6.42 43.45 -10.21
C PRO A 591 -7.23 43.22 -11.49
N LEU A 592 -7.58 41.97 -11.81
CA LEU A 592 -8.25 41.62 -13.07
C LEU A 592 -9.74 41.99 -13.09
N TRP A 593 -10.39 42.20 -11.94
CA TRP A 593 -11.78 42.67 -11.88
C TRP A 593 -11.96 44.03 -12.53
N LYS A 594 -11.00 44.94 -12.33
CA LYS A 594 -10.98 46.27 -12.96
C LYS A 594 -10.81 46.22 -14.48
N LEU A 595 -10.38 45.08 -15.01
CA LEU A 595 -10.25 44.81 -16.45
C LEU A 595 -11.46 44.03 -17.01
N GLY A 596 -12.49 43.76 -16.20
CA GLY A 596 -13.70 43.06 -16.63
C GLY A 596 -13.54 41.54 -16.75
N TYR A 597 -12.52 40.94 -16.12
CA TYR A 597 -12.39 39.48 -16.09
C TYR A 597 -13.48 38.88 -15.21
N THR A 598 -13.99 37.73 -15.64
CA THR A 598 -14.85 36.84 -14.84
C THR A 598 -14.00 35.86 -14.01
N PRO A 599 -14.52 35.29 -12.90
CA PRO A 599 -13.83 34.25 -12.15
C PRO A 599 -13.35 33.08 -13.03
N GLU A 600 -14.16 32.66 -14.01
CA GLU A 600 -13.83 31.59 -14.95
C GLU A 600 -12.65 32.00 -15.87
N GLN A 601 -12.61 33.25 -16.35
CA GLN A 601 -11.48 33.73 -17.14
C GLN A 601 -10.20 33.82 -16.31
N VAL A 602 -10.31 34.15 -15.01
CA VAL A 602 -9.17 34.09 -14.08
C VAL A 602 -8.72 32.64 -13.90
N HIS A 603 -9.64 31.71 -13.67
CA HIS A 603 -9.32 30.28 -13.58
C HIS A 603 -8.58 29.78 -14.83
N GLU A 604 -9.14 30.00 -16.01
CA GLU A 604 -8.55 29.56 -17.28
C GLU A 604 -7.16 30.18 -17.53
N THR A 605 -6.96 31.42 -17.08
CA THR A 605 -5.67 32.11 -17.15
C THR A 605 -4.65 31.43 -16.23
N PHE A 606 -5.00 31.15 -14.98
CA PHE A 606 -4.07 30.66 -13.97
C PHE A 606 -3.87 29.14 -14.02
N TRP A 607 -4.84 28.38 -14.50
CA TRP A 607 -4.88 26.93 -14.42
C TRP A 607 -5.20 26.33 -15.79
N PRO A 608 -4.35 26.44 -16.82
CA PRO A 608 -4.72 26.10 -18.20
C PRO A 608 -5.23 24.67 -18.40
N THR A 609 -6.00 24.44 -19.47
CA THR A 609 -6.48 23.11 -19.87
C THR A 609 -5.37 22.26 -20.51
N GLY A 610 -5.61 20.95 -20.56
CA GLY A 610 -4.62 19.97 -21.01
C GLY A 610 -3.74 19.49 -19.87
N PHE A 611 -2.67 18.78 -20.24
CA PHE A 611 -1.68 18.27 -19.29
C PHE A 611 -0.29 18.76 -19.70
N HIS A 612 0.49 19.25 -18.76
CA HIS A 612 1.67 20.07 -19.00
C HIS A 612 2.93 19.36 -18.52
N PHE A 613 3.74 18.88 -19.45
CA PHE A 613 5.07 18.35 -19.19
C PHE A 613 6.09 19.48 -19.26
N CYS A 614 6.85 19.65 -18.20
CA CYS A 614 7.77 20.76 -17.99
C CYS A 614 9.20 20.22 -18.00
N ASN A 615 9.84 20.33 -19.16
CA ASN A 615 11.16 19.77 -19.45
C ASN A 615 12.27 20.72 -19.00
N ASP A 616 12.36 20.89 -17.67
CA ASP A 616 13.49 21.55 -17.02
C ASP A 616 14.65 20.56 -16.91
N SER A 617 15.85 20.97 -17.34
CA SER A 617 17.02 20.10 -17.36
C SER A 617 17.55 19.76 -15.97
N LYS A 618 17.28 20.61 -14.97
CA LYS A 618 17.66 20.39 -13.58
C LYS A 618 16.56 19.66 -12.81
N ARG A 619 15.29 19.97 -13.03
CA ARG A 619 14.18 19.38 -12.27
C ARG A 619 12.95 19.15 -13.15
N PRO A 620 12.85 18.02 -13.88
CA PRO A 620 11.66 17.64 -14.62
C PRO A 620 10.37 17.73 -13.78
N GLN A 621 9.30 18.26 -14.38
CA GLN A 621 8.02 18.47 -13.68
C GLN A 621 6.85 18.15 -14.61
N VAL A 622 5.69 17.91 -14.02
CA VAL A 622 4.44 17.72 -14.75
C VAL A 622 3.28 18.31 -13.96
N SER A 623 2.29 18.86 -14.66
CA SER A 623 1.12 19.45 -14.01
C SER A 623 -0.13 19.39 -14.87
N GLY A 624 -1.29 19.35 -14.23
CA GLY A 624 -2.54 19.52 -14.96
C GLY A 624 -3.77 19.30 -14.11
N ARG A 625 -4.92 19.66 -14.67
CA ARG A 625 -6.23 19.42 -14.06
C ARG A 625 -6.51 17.92 -14.01
N PHE A 626 -7.14 17.44 -12.94
CA PHE A 626 -7.65 16.07 -12.87
C PHE A 626 -9.03 16.00 -12.20
N GLY A 627 -9.61 14.80 -12.14
CA GLY A 627 -10.93 14.58 -11.55
C GLY A 627 -12.08 15.12 -12.40
N PRO A 628 -13.29 15.17 -11.82
CA PRO A 628 -14.50 15.57 -12.53
C PRO A 628 -14.42 17.00 -13.10
N PRO A 629 -15.23 17.33 -14.12
CA PRO A 629 -15.37 18.70 -14.60
C PRO A 629 -15.70 19.65 -13.43
N ASN A 630 -15.11 20.86 -13.44
CA ASN A 630 -15.32 21.90 -12.43
C ASN A 630 -15.02 21.50 -10.98
N SER A 631 -14.27 20.41 -10.77
CA SER A 631 -13.89 19.97 -9.42
C SER A 631 -12.75 20.78 -8.79
N GLY A 632 -12.07 21.64 -9.55
CA GLY A 632 -10.94 22.42 -9.04
C GLY A 632 -9.68 21.60 -8.70
N PHE A 633 -9.63 20.30 -8.99
CA PHE A 633 -8.45 19.50 -8.67
C PHE A 633 -7.31 19.71 -9.66
N TRP A 634 -6.11 19.90 -9.13
CA TRP A 634 -4.88 20.11 -9.89
C TRP A 634 -3.74 19.27 -9.34
N ARG A 635 -3.00 18.56 -10.21
CA ARG A 635 -1.80 17.81 -9.83
C ARG A 635 -0.57 18.59 -10.25
N HIS A 636 0.43 18.65 -9.38
CA HIS A 636 1.79 19.06 -9.71
C HIS A 636 2.77 18.00 -9.20
N GLU A 637 3.65 17.50 -10.07
CA GLU A 637 4.69 16.54 -9.69
C GLU A 637 6.05 17.05 -10.14
N TYR A 638 7.08 16.85 -9.33
CA TYR A 638 8.46 17.24 -9.64
C TYR A 638 9.45 16.18 -9.15
N SER A 639 10.54 16.00 -9.89
CA SER A 639 11.62 15.10 -9.47
C SER A 639 12.34 15.65 -8.24
N VAL A 640 12.70 14.74 -7.34
CA VAL A 640 13.57 15.02 -6.19
C VAL A 640 15.01 14.88 -6.65
N GLU A 641 15.81 15.90 -6.38
CA GLU A 641 17.24 15.95 -6.66
C GLU A 641 18.05 15.63 -5.39
N PRO A 642 19.30 15.13 -5.51
CA PRO A 642 20.10 14.72 -4.36
C PRO A 642 20.33 15.82 -3.31
N GLU A 643 20.32 17.09 -3.72
CA GLU A 643 20.49 18.24 -2.85
C GLU A 643 19.20 18.71 -2.14
N ASP A 644 18.06 18.11 -2.44
CA ASP A 644 16.77 18.55 -1.88
C ASP A 644 16.59 18.10 -0.43
N ASN A 645 16.26 19.04 0.45
CA ASN A 645 15.75 18.74 1.79
C ASN A 645 14.24 18.51 1.72
N LEU A 646 13.78 17.36 2.22
CA LEU A 646 12.37 16.97 2.26
C LEU A 646 11.78 16.85 3.67
N ASP A 647 12.42 17.45 4.69
CA ASP A 647 11.91 17.50 6.07
C ASP A 647 10.54 18.16 6.12
N ASN A 648 10.34 19.22 5.32
CA ASN A 648 9.04 19.82 5.04
C ASN A 648 8.75 19.84 3.53
N VAL A 649 8.18 18.73 3.05
CA VAL A 649 7.83 18.51 1.64
C VAL A 649 6.90 19.59 1.08
N GLU A 650 5.94 20.08 1.89
CA GLU A 650 5.00 21.10 1.45
C GLU A 650 5.66 22.46 1.30
N GLN A 651 6.51 22.86 2.24
CA GLN A 651 7.30 24.08 2.12
C GLN A 651 8.18 24.05 0.87
N HIS A 652 8.91 22.96 0.66
CA HIS A 652 9.75 22.79 -0.54
C HIS A 652 8.94 22.85 -1.84
N PHE A 653 7.73 22.27 -1.84
CA PHE A 653 6.79 22.43 -2.97
C PHE A 653 6.45 23.90 -3.23
N TRP A 654 6.13 24.69 -2.19
CA TRP A 654 5.79 26.10 -2.34
C TRP A 654 6.96 26.96 -2.81
N GLU A 655 8.18 26.68 -2.36
CA GLU A 655 9.40 27.34 -2.85
C GLU A 655 9.55 27.21 -4.37
N LEU A 656 9.21 26.04 -4.92
CA LEU A 656 9.28 25.76 -6.35
C LEU A 656 8.06 26.30 -7.12
N PHE A 657 6.87 26.19 -6.54
CA PHE A 657 5.60 26.41 -7.24
C PHE A 657 5.10 27.86 -7.20
N THR A 658 5.45 28.64 -6.18
CA THR A 658 4.93 30.02 -5.98
C THR A 658 5.13 30.91 -7.21
N SER A 659 6.32 30.85 -7.83
CA SER A 659 6.62 31.65 -9.03
C SER A 659 5.71 31.34 -10.23
N TRP A 660 5.06 30.19 -10.25
CA TRP A 660 4.14 29.79 -11.31
C TRP A 660 2.76 30.43 -11.12
N MET A 661 2.43 30.92 -9.93
CA MET A 661 1.18 31.62 -9.64
C MET A 661 1.27 33.12 -9.87
N ILE A 662 2.39 33.62 -10.39
CA ILE A 662 2.64 35.04 -10.63
C ILE A 662 2.73 35.29 -12.14
N ILE A 663 1.92 36.21 -12.64
CA ILE A 663 1.91 36.62 -14.05
C ILE A 663 2.26 38.11 -14.16
N PRO A 664 3.20 38.52 -15.03
CA PRO A 664 3.48 39.94 -15.28
C PRO A 664 2.22 40.67 -15.75
N GLY A 665 1.91 41.81 -15.13
CA GLY A 665 0.71 42.60 -15.45
C GLY A 665 0.66 43.09 -16.90
N SER A 666 1.82 43.21 -17.55
CA SER A 666 1.96 43.51 -18.98
C SER A 666 1.30 42.48 -19.91
N LYS A 667 1.05 41.25 -19.46
CA LYS A 667 0.30 40.24 -20.22
C LYS A 667 -1.20 40.51 -20.28
N PHE A 668 -1.73 41.32 -19.36
CA PHE A 668 -3.16 41.62 -19.28
C PHE A 668 -3.50 42.99 -19.83
N ALA A 669 -2.77 44.02 -19.42
CA ALA A 669 -3.03 45.40 -19.83
C ALA A 669 -1.79 46.28 -19.73
N ARG A 670 -1.71 47.30 -20.60
CA ARG A 670 -0.64 48.31 -20.55
C ARG A 670 -0.59 49.06 -19.21
N ALA A 671 -1.74 49.25 -18.56
CA ALA A 671 -1.85 49.90 -17.25
C ALA A 671 -1.13 49.12 -16.14
N LEU A 672 -1.07 47.78 -16.24
CA LEU A 672 -0.43 46.90 -15.25
C LEU A 672 1.02 46.56 -15.59
N ARG A 673 1.65 47.24 -16.57
CA ARG A 673 3.00 46.87 -17.06
C ARG A 673 4.13 46.94 -16.02
N LYS A 674 3.90 47.61 -14.89
CA LYS A 674 4.87 47.76 -13.78
C LYS A 674 4.52 46.91 -12.56
N THR A 675 3.48 46.08 -12.63
CA THR A 675 3.02 45.23 -11.52
C THR A 675 3.01 43.76 -11.92
N THR A 676 2.87 42.88 -10.94
CA THR A 676 2.54 41.46 -11.13
C THR A 676 1.09 41.22 -10.69
N VAL A 677 0.49 40.16 -11.22
CA VAL A 677 -0.80 39.65 -10.78
C VAL A 677 -0.54 38.24 -10.26
N GLU A 678 -0.80 38.04 -8.97
CA GLU A 678 -0.58 36.78 -8.27
C GLU A 678 -1.92 36.14 -7.94
N PHE A 679 -2.08 34.85 -8.24
CA PHE A 679 -3.28 34.11 -7.83
C PHE A 679 -3.34 34.02 -6.30
N PRO A 680 -4.49 34.32 -5.65
CA PRO A 680 -4.58 34.29 -4.20
C PRO A 680 -4.17 32.93 -3.63
N ARG A 681 -3.26 32.95 -2.64
CA ARG A 681 -2.65 31.73 -2.08
C ARG A 681 -3.66 30.90 -1.29
N ASP A 682 -4.57 31.56 -0.58
CA ASP A 682 -5.66 30.97 0.20
C ASP A 682 -6.73 30.29 -0.68
N CYS A 683 -6.79 30.62 -1.97
CA CYS A 683 -7.57 29.89 -2.97
C CYS A 683 -6.95 28.54 -3.40
N ILE A 684 -5.78 28.18 -2.87
CA ILE A 684 -5.07 26.93 -3.19
C ILE A 684 -4.92 26.07 -1.93
N GLU A 685 -5.73 25.04 -1.81
CA GLU A 685 -5.60 24.05 -0.74
C GLU A 685 -4.68 22.90 -1.18
N VAL A 686 -3.71 22.53 -0.33
CA VAL A 686 -2.88 21.33 -0.55
C VAL A 686 -3.60 20.13 0.06
N VAL A 687 -4.28 19.35 -0.77
CA VAL A 687 -4.95 18.10 -0.34
C VAL A 687 -3.92 17.04 0.04
N ARG A 688 -2.77 17.04 -0.64
CA ARG A 688 -1.64 16.15 -0.37
C ARG A 688 -0.37 16.71 -0.97
N CYS A 689 0.76 16.54 -0.30
CA CYS A 689 2.09 16.71 -0.89
C CYS A 689 3.05 15.66 -0.30
N ARG A 690 3.45 14.64 -1.08
CA ARG A 690 4.31 13.55 -0.57
C ARG A 690 5.31 13.03 -1.61
N PRO A 691 6.51 12.59 -1.18
CA PRO A 691 7.47 11.91 -2.05
C PRO A 691 7.05 10.46 -2.31
N PHE A 692 7.36 9.99 -3.52
CA PHE A 692 7.13 8.63 -3.98
C PHE A 692 8.33 8.12 -4.75
N THR A 693 8.90 7.00 -4.31
CA THR A 693 9.94 6.30 -5.06
C THR A 693 9.31 5.32 -6.04
N PHE A 694 9.45 5.64 -7.32
CA PHE A 694 9.02 4.79 -8.42
C PHE A 694 10.13 3.83 -8.81
N ALA A 695 9.74 2.59 -9.09
CA ALA A 695 10.63 1.56 -9.61
C ALA A 695 9.95 0.80 -10.73
N THR A 696 10.73 0.30 -11.69
CA THR A 696 10.23 -0.62 -12.71
C THR A 696 10.46 -2.06 -12.26
N LYS A 697 9.40 -2.81 -11.93
CA LYS A 697 9.50 -4.23 -11.58
C LYS A 697 8.33 -5.03 -12.12
N VAL A 698 8.57 -6.31 -12.39
CA VAL A 698 7.56 -7.25 -12.91
C VAL A 698 7.82 -8.64 -12.37
N VAL A 699 6.79 -9.41 -12.03
CA VAL A 699 6.97 -10.77 -11.49
C VAL A 699 7.53 -11.73 -12.54
N ASN A 700 8.51 -12.57 -12.21
CA ASN A 700 9.04 -13.58 -13.13
C ASN A 700 7.95 -14.55 -13.63
N LYS A 701 6.99 -14.92 -12.78
CA LYS A 701 5.78 -15.70 -13.13
C LYS A 701 4.52 -15.00 -12.59
N TRP A 702 3.41 -15.07 -13.32
CA TRP A 702 2.16 -14.39 -12.94
C TRP A 702 1.24 -15.23 -12.05
N TYR A 703 1.48 -16.54 -11.99
CA TYR A 703 0.67 -17.48 -11.23
C TYR A 703 1.48 -18.69 -10.78
N SER A 704 0.98 -19.36 -9.76
CA SER A 704 1.37 -20.70 -9.33
C SER A 704 0.11 -21.46 -9.00
N ARG A 705 -0.09 -22.61 -9.66
CA ARG A 705 -1.32 -23.42 -9.53
C ARG A 705 -2.57 -22.55 -9.78
N ASN A 706 -3.46 -22.48 -8.80
CA ASN A 706 -4.70 -21.70 -8.81
C ASN A 706 -4.58 -20.33 -8.12
N THR A 707 -3.36 -19.86 -7.83
CA THR A 707 -3.12 -18.50 -7.30
C THR A 707 -2.47 -17.61 -8.36
N MET A 708 -3.09 -16.46 -8.67
CA MET A 708 -2.65 -15.51 -9.70
C MET A 708 -2.41 -14.12 -9.12
N LEU A 709 -1.62 -13.29 -9.81
CA LEU A 709 -1.38 -11.88 -9.47
C LEU A 709 -1.82 -10.94 -10.60
N ILE A 710 -2.43 -9.81 -10.25
CA ILE A 710 -2.79 -8.74 -11.21
C ILE A 710 -2.42 -7.36 -10.67
N GLY A 711 -2.28 -6.37 -11.57
CA GLY A 711 -1.97 -4.99 -11.19
C GLY A 711 -0.65 -4.84 -10.43
N ASP A 712 -0.62 -3.93 -9.45
CA ASP A 712 0.57 -3.61 -8.65
C ASP A 712 1.15 -4.80 -7.86
N ALA A 713 0.34 -5.84 -7.63
CA ALA A 713 0.81 -7.09 -7.05
C ALA A 713 1.71 -7.87 -8.03
N ALA A 714 1.50 -7.74 -9.34
CA ALA A 714 2.32 -8.36 -10.37
C ALA A 714 3.42 -7.44 -10.92
N HIS A 715 3.16 -6.14 -11.09
CA HIS A 715 4.09 -5.23 -11.76
C HIS A 715 3.90 -3.77 -11.38
N VAL A 716 4.96 -2.96 -11.50
CA VAL A 716 4.94 -1.53 -11.17
C VAL A 716 5.67 -0.72 -12.25
N PHE A 717 5.17 0.49 -12.48
CA PHE A 717 5.64 1.41 -13.51
C PHE A 717 6.29 2.67 -12.91
N PRO A 718 7.21 3.30 -13.64
CA PRO A 718 7.56 4.71 -13.43
C PRO A 718 6.38 5.65 -13.66
N PRO A 719 6.45 6.92 -13.22
CA PRO A 719 5.29 7.82 -13.22
C PRO A 719 4.88 8.30 -14.62
N PHE A 720 5.59 7.88 -15.68
CA PHE A 720 5.37 8.40 -17.03
C PHE A 720 4.27 7.63 -17.77
N GLY A 721 3.19 8.35 -18.11
CA GLY A 721 2.14 7.86 -19.02
C GLY A 721 1.01 7.07 -18.37
N GLY A 722 0.84 7.13 -17.04
CA GLY A 722 -0.37 6.67 -16.35
C GLY A 722 -0.70 5.18 -16.53
N GLN A 723 0.31 4.31 -16.59
CA GLN A 723 0.13 2.91 -16.98
C GLN A 723 -0.30 1.95 -15.86
N GLY A 724 -0.08 2.28 -14.59
CA GLY A 724 -0.34 1.35 -13.47
C GLY A 724 -1.80 0.86 -13.40
N ILE A 725 -2.75 1.78 -13.21
CA ILE A 725 -4.18 1.44 -13.15
C ILE A 725 -4.64 0.82 -14.47
N ALA A 726 -4.23 1.39 -15.61
CA ALA A 726 -4.68 0.93 -16.93
C ALA A 726 -4.20 -0.49 -17.28
N THR A 727 -3.01 -0.88 -16.85
CA THR A 727 -2.51 -2.25 -17.03
C THR A 727 -3.20 -3.22 -16.08
N GLY A 728 -3.41 -2.85 -14.82
CA GLY A 728 -4.13 -3.70 -13.86
C GLY A 728 -5.58 -4.00 -14.27
N ILE A 729 -6.29 -3.02 -14.87
CA ILE A 729 -7.63 -3.24 -15.43
C ILE A 729 -7.58 -4.18 -16.65
N ARG A 730 -6.55 -4.05 -17.50
CA ARG A 730 -6.33 -4.98 -18.62
C ARG A 730 -6.03 -6.39 -18.11
N ASP A 731 -5.28 -6.54 -17.02
CA ASP A 731 -5.00 -7.83 -16.40
C ASP A 731 -6.30 -8.51 -15.95
N ALA A 732 -7.16 -7.74 -15.27
CA ALA A 732 -8.48 -8.19 -14.82
C ALA A 732 -9.36 -8.67 -15.98
N GLN A 733 -9.47 -7.89 -17.06
CA GLN A 733 -10.28 -8.29 -18.23
C GLN A 733 -9.80 -9.59 -18.85
N ALA A 734 -8.49 -9.70 -19.11
CA ALA A 734 -7.94 -10.89 -19.76
C ALA A 734 -8.00 -12.13 -18.88
N LEU A 735 -7.94 -11.97 -17.55
CA LEU A 735 -8.08 -13.09 -16.61
C LEU A 735 -9.55 -13.49 -16.43
N GLY A 736 -10.46 -12.51 -16.32
CA GLY A 736 -11.86 -12.71 -15.93
C GLY A 736 -12.61 -13.71 -16.81
N TRP A 737 -12.58 -13.52 -18.13
CA TRP A 737 -13.28 -14.44 -19.04
C TRP A 737 -12.65 -15.84 -19.07
N ARG A 738 -11.33 -15.95 -18.89
CA ARG A 738 -10.65 -17.25 -18.79
C ARG A 738 -11.06 -17.99 -17.53
N LEU A 739 -11.13 -17.28 -16.40
CA LEU A 739 -11.62 -17.88 -15.16
C LEU A 739 -13.08 -18.30 -15.28
N ALA A 740 -13.92 -17.51 -15.97
CA ALA A 740 -15.31 -17.89 -16.22
C ALA A 740 -15.41 -19.19 -17.02
N ILE A 741 -14.70 -19.29 -18.16
CA ILE A 741 -14.70 -20.51 -18.98
C ILE A 741 -14.15 -21.70 -18.19
N MET A 742 -12.96 -21.58 -17.58
CA MET A 742 -12.34 -22.67 -16.83
C MET A 742 -13.23 -23.14 -15.66
N SER A 743 -13.93 -22.22 -15.00
CA SER A 743 -14.81 -22.56 -13.87
C SER A 743 -16.11 -23.24 -14.32
N ARG A 744 -16.64 -22.91 -15.50
CA ARG A 744 -17.84 -23.56 -16.05
C ARG A 744 -17.52 -24.94 -16.62
N MET A 745 -16.36 -25.10 -17.24
CA MET A 745 -15.87 -26.41 -17.69
C MET A 745 -15.59 -27.35 -16.50
N GLY A 746 -15.06 -26.81 -15.39
CA GLY A 746 -14.85 -27.57 -14.16
C GLY A 746 -13.93 -28.77 -14.40
N SER A 747 -14.41 -29.98 -14.09
CA SER A 747 -13.63 -31.23 -14.19
C SER A 747 -13.41 -31.72 -15.62
N SER A 748 -14.07 -31.15 -16.63
CA SER A 748 -13.82 -31.50 -18.04
C SER A 748 -12.50 -30.94 -18.57
N LEU A 749 -11.92 -29.96 -17.88
CA LEU A 749 -10.66 -29.33 -18.25
C LEU A 749 -9.48 -30.04 -17.56
N SER A 750 -8.58 -30.64 -18.35
CA SER A 750 -7.39 -31.31 -17.80
C SER A 750 -6.41 -30.31 -17.17
N PRO A 751 -5.56 -30.76 -16.21
CA PRO A 751 -4.52 -29.91 -15.62
C PRO A 751 -3.57 -29.28 -16.66
N GLU A 752 -3.22 -30.03 -17.71
CA GLU A 752 -2.36 -29.54 -18.80
C GLU A 752 -3.02 -28.42 -19.60
N ARG A 753 -4.33 -28.51 -19.85
CA ARG A 753 -5.09 -27.46 -20.54
C ARG A 753 -5.25 -26.22 -19.67
N ARG A 754 -5.52 -26.40 -18.38
CA ARG A 754 -5.51 -25.32 -17.40
C ARG A 754 -4.17 -24.57 -17.42
N GLU A 755 -3.07 -25.30 -17.40
CA GLU A 755 -1.72 -24.73 -17.44
C GLU A 755 -1.47 -23.96 -18.75
N LYS A 756 -1.88 -24.51 -19.89
CA LYS A 756 -1.79 -23.83 -21.20
C LYS A 756 -2.55 -22.50 -21.24
N ILE A 757 -3.78 -22.48 -20.73
CA ILE A 757 -4.62 -21.27 -20.69
C ILE A 757 -4.00 -20.17 -19.82
N LEU A 758 -3.52 -20.55 -18.63
CA LEU A 758 -2.86 -19.63 -17.70
C LEU A 758 -1.51 -19.16 -18.23
N THR A 759 -0.74 -20.04 -18.89
CA THR A 759 0.51 -19.70 -19.58
C THR A 759 0.26 -18.69 -20.69
N GLY A 760 -0.74 -18.93 -21.55
CA GLY A 760 -1.14 -18.00 -22.61
C GLY A 760 -1.56 -16.63 -22.07
N TRP A 761 -2.35 -16.61 -21.00
CA TRP A 761 -2.70 -15.37 -20.30
C TRP A 761 -1.46 -14.62 -19.78
N SER A 762 -0.58 -15.31 -19.06
CA SER A 762 0.67 -14.77 -18.51
C SER A 762 1.57 -14.18 -19.59
N GLN A 763 1.69 -14.84 -20.75
CA GLN A 763 2.44 -14.36 -21.91
C GLN A 763 1.81 -13.08 -22.49
N GLU A 764 0.49 -13.06 -22.70
CA GLU A 764 -0.23 -11.88 -23.17
C GLU A 764 -0.07 -10.69 -22.21
N ARG A 765 -0.11 -10.93 -20.90
CA ARG A 765 0.09 -9.89 -19.87
C ARG A 765 1.51 -9.36 -19.85
N ARG A 766 2.51 -10.26 -19.90
CA ARG A 766 3.93 -9.89 -20.01
C ARG A 766 4.18 -9.04 -21.26
N HIS A 767 3.63 -9.45 -22.41
CA HIS A 767 3.79 -8.71 -23.66
C HIS A 767 3.14 -7.32 -23.56
N GLY A 768 1.90 -7.25 -23.08
CA GLY A 768 1.20 -5.97 -22.89
C GLY A 768 1.89 -5.03 -21.91
N TRP A 769 2.46 -5.57 -20.84
CA TRP A 769 3.30 -4.83 -19.92
C TRP A 769 4.58 -4.31 -20.61
N SER A 770 5.29 -5.15 -21.37
CA SER A 770 6.51 -4.75 -22.11
C SER A 770 6.24 -3.63 -23.12
N VAL A 771 5.11 -3.70 -23.83
CA VAL A 771 4.66 -2.64 -24.75
C VAL A 771 4.39 -1.33 -24.00
N SER A 772 3.68 -1.42 -22.87
CA SER A 772 3.38 -0.26 -22.01
C SER A 772 4.66 0.36 -21.43
N MET A 773 5.62 -0.48 -21.03
CA MET A 773 6.93 -0.05 -20.54
C MET A 773 7.75 0.67 -21.61
N LYS A 774 7.74 0.19 -22.85
CA LYS A 774 8.41 0.88 -23.97
C LYS A 774 7.81 2.27 -24.20
N ALA A 775 6.50 2.42 -24.07
CA ALA A 775 5.84 3.72 -24.14
C ALA A 775 6.20 4.63 -22.95
N THR A 776 6.16 4.10 -21.72
CA THR A 776 6.60 4.79 -20.49
C THR A 776 8.05 5.26 -20.59
N LYS A 777 8.96 4.43 -21.10
CA LYS A 777 10.37 4.79 -21.33
C LYS A 777 10.51 5.93 -22.33
N LEU A 778 9.79 5.87 -23.46
CA LEU A 778 9.81 6.95 -24.46
C LEU A 778 9.31 8.27 -23.85
N ASN A 779 8.18 8.25 -23.14
CA ASN A 779 7.66 9.42 -22.46
C ASN A 779 8.65 9.97 -21.43
N GLY A 780 9.22 9.09 -20.59
CA GLY A 780 10.24 9.46 -19.62
C GLY A 780 11.50 10.07 -20.25
N SER A 781 11.92 9.64 -21.44
CA SER A 781 13.07 10.21 -22.16
C SER A 781 12.83 11.64 -22.65
N ILE A 782 11.57 12.00 -22.92
CA ILE A 782 11.18 13.34 -23.35
C ILE A 782 11.08 14.27 -22.13
N VAL A 783 10.49 13.77 -21.04
CA VAL A 783 10.23 14.55 -19.82
C VAL A 783 11.52 14.75 -19.01
N ASN A 784 12.36 13.72 -18.88
CA ASN A 784 13.58 13.74 -18.08
C ASN A 784 14.83 14.12 -18.88
N GLN A 785 14.72 15.02 -19.86
CA GLN A 785 15.89 15.42 -20.63
C GLN A 785 16.82 16.32 -19.79
N ARG A 786 17.78 15.70 -19.11
CA ARG A 786 18.74 16.38 -18.23
C ARG A 786 19.84 17.14 -19.00
N SER A 787 20.06 16.83 -20.29
CA SER A 787 21.06 17.52 -21.11
C SER A 787 20.51 18.85 -21.66
N TYR A 788 21.17 19.96 -21.33
CA TYR A 788 20.83 21.27 -21.89
C TYR A 788 20.93 21.28 -23.43
N PHE A 789 22.05 20.77 -23.96
CA PHE A 789 22.32 20.72 -25.40
C PHE A 789 21.42 19.70 -26.11
N GLY A 790 21.26 18.51 -25.53
CA GLY A 790 20.34 17.49 -26.06
C GLY A 790 18.90 17.99 -26.12
N GLY A 791 18.45 18.69 -25.07
CA GLY A 791 17.14 19.36 -25.04
C GLY A 791 17.03 20.47 -26.08
N LEU A 792 18.09 21.25 -26.32
CA LEU A 792 18.09 22.29 -27.35
C LEU A 792 17.92 21.71 -28.75
N LEU A 793 18.70 20.66 -29.09
CA LEU A 793 18.61 19.96 -30.37
C LEU A 793 17.22 19.34 -30.57
N PHE A 794 16.70 18.66 -29.53
CA PHE A 794 15.37 18.06 -29.56
C PHE A 794 14.29 19.12 -29.87
N ARG A 795 14.34 20.27 -29.19
CA ARG A 795 13.40 21.39 -29.44
C ARG A 795 13.56 21.98 -30.83
N ALA A 796 14.79 22.17 -31.32
CA ALA A 796 15.04 22.70 -32.66
C ALA A 796 14.48 21.76 -33.75
N TRP A 797 14.75 20.46 -33.61
CA TRP A 797 14.21 19.42 -34.48
C TRP A 797 12.67 19.37 -34.45
N HIS A 798 12.06 19.42 -33.26
CA HIS A 798 10.60 19.43 -33.16
C HIS A 798 9.98 20.70 -33.74
N ARG A 799 10.56 21.89 -33.52
CA ARG A 799 10.11 23.12 -34.18
C ARG A 799 10.16 22.99 -35.69
N LEU A 800 11.23 22.40 -36.24
CA LEU A 800 11.34 22.13 -37.68
C LEU A 800 10.23 21.17 -38.16
N LEU A 801 9.94 20.09 -37.42
CA LEU A 801 8.84 19.18 -37.73
C LEU A 801 7.48 19.88 -37.73
N TRP A 802 7.25 20.84 -36.82
CA TRP A 802 6.01 21.60 -36.72
C TRP A 802 5.85 22.68 -37.80
N LEU A 803 6.89 23.01 -38.56
CA LEU A 803 6.75 23.78 -39.82
C LEU A 803 6.02 22.98 -40.91
N PHE A 804 5.91 21.65 -40.74
CA PHE A 804 5.19 20.75 -41.64
C PHE A 804 4.07 20.01 -40.87
N PRO A 805 2.92 20.65 -40.62
CA PRO A 805 1.86 20.10 -39.76
C PRO A 805 1.37 18.71 -40.17
N GLY A 806 1.36 18.39 -41.47
CA GLY A 806 1.01 17.06 -41.98
C GLY A 806 1.99 15.97 -41.52
N LEU A 807 3.30 16.26 -41.53
CA LEU A 807 4.33 15.32 -41.08
C LEU A 807 4.35 15.17 -39.56
N ALA A 808 4.14 16.27 -38.82
CA ALA A 808 3.99 16.25 -37.37
C ALA A 808 2.76 15.42 -36.95
N ARG A 809 1.63 15.59 -37.64
CA ARG A 809 0.41 14.82 -37.42
C ARG A 809 0.58 13.34 -37.77
N TYR A 810 1.21 13.03 -38.89
CA TYR A 810 1.55 11.64 -39.25
C TYR A 810 2.42 10.99 -38.19
N LYS A 811 3.49 11.66 -37.74
CA LYS A 811 4.36 11.15 -36.67
C LYS A 811 3.61 10.95 -35.36
N THR A 812 2.70 11.86 -35.01
CA THR A 812 1.84 11.73 -33.81
C THR A 812 1.00 10.47 -33.92
N ASN A 813 0.29 10.28 -35.04
CA ASN A 813 -0.53 9.09 -35.27
C ASN A 813 0.27 7.79 -35.26
N VAL A 814 1.51 7.80 -35.76
CA VAL A 814 2.41 6.63 -35.74
C VAL A 814 2.97 6.37 -34.34
N ALA A 815 3.30 7.40 -33.57
CA ALA A 815 3.83 7.26 -32.21
C ALA A 815 2.82 6.59 -31.26
N PHE A 816 1.52 6.82 -31.49
CA PHE A 816 0.40 6.24 -30.76
C PHE A 816 -0.32 5.11 -31.51
N LYS A 817 0.24 4.60 -32.62
CA LYS A 817 -0.27 3.41 -33.32
C LYS A 817 -0.11 2.17 -32.45
N ASP A 818 -1.07 1.25 -32.47
CA ASP A 818 -1.03 0.09 -31.58
C ASP A 818 0.30 -0.61 -31.67
N LYS A 819 0.84 -0.89 -30.51
CA LYS A 819 1.98 -1.78 -30.34
C LYS A 819 1.53 -3.10 -29.72
N LEU A 820 0.24 -3.27 -29.39
CA LEU A 820 -0.32 -4.45 -28.74
C LEU A 820 -0.90 -5.43 -29.78
N VAL A 821 -0.01 -6.04 -30.56
CA VAL A 821 -0.35 -7.16 -31.46
C VAL A 821 0.23 -8.43 -30.87
N PHE A 822 -0.61 -9.43 -30.68
CA PHE A 822 -0.17 -10.75 -30.21
C PHE A 822 0.19 -11.65 -31.39
N THR A 823 1.33 -12.31 -31.28
CA THR A 823 1.89 -13.20 -32.30
C THR A 823 2.35 -14.48 -31.64
N HIS A 824 2.49 -15.59 -32.38
CA HIS A 824 3.02 -16.84 -31.83
C HIS A 824 4.45 -16.70 -31.29
N LYS A 825 5.20 -15.69 -31.76
CA LYS A 825 6.53 -15.37 -31.20
C LYS A 825 6.46 -14.77 -29.80
N THR A 826 5.44 -13.98 -29.52
CA THR A 826 5.30 -13.23 -28.26
C THR A 826 4.43 -13.95 -27.25
N CYS A 827 3.39 -14.63 -27.73
CA CYS A 827 2.40 -15.34 -26.94
C CYS A 827 2.11 -16.70 -27.59
N PRO A 828 3.06 -17.66 -27.58
CA PRO A 828 2.90 -18.96 -28.24
C PRO A 828 1.68 -19.75 -27.76
N ASP A 829 1.31 -19.63 -26.49
CA ASP A 829 0.14 -20.30 -25.90
C ASP A 829 -1.09 -19.38 -25.82
N GLY A 830 -1.02 -18.20 -26.44
CA GLY A 830 -2.13 -17.26 -26.47
C GLY A 830 -3.36 -17.82 -27.20
N PHE A 831 -4.54 -17.32 -26.83
CA PHE A 831 -5.79 -17.77 -27.44
C PHE A 831 -6.13 -16.92 -28.66
N PHE A 832 -5.46 -17.20 -29.78
CA PHE A 832 -5.70 -16.59 -31.10
C PHE A 832 -4.96 -17.40 -32.18
N VAL A 833 -5.33 -17.18 -33.46
CA VAL A 833 -4.67 -17.81 -34.61
C VAL A 833 -4.10 -16.73 -35.54
N GLU A 834 -2.81 -16.42 -35.39
CA GLU A 834 -2.14 -15.33 -36.11
C GLU A 834 -2.27 -15.47 -37.64
N LYS A 835 -2.07 -16.69 -38.16
CA LYS A 835 -2.18 -16.99 -39.60
C LYS A 835 -3.57 -16.72 -40.18
N LEU A 836 -4.58 -16.65 -39.33
CA LEU A 836 -5.98 -16.41 -39.68
C LEU A 836 -6.44 -15.03 -39.20
N GLY A 837 -5.52 -14.05 -39.14
CA GLY A 837 -5.84 -12.66 -38.77
C GLY A 837 -6.14 -12.43 -37.29
N GLY A 838 -5.84 -13.39 -36.42
CA GLY A 838 -5.98 -13.26 -34.97
C GLY A 838 -4.87 -12.42 -34.32
N GLY A 839 -5.09 -12.05 -33.05
CA GLY A 839 -4.10 -11.35 -32.23
C GLY A 839 -4.14 -9.81 -32.31
N VAL A 840 -5.14 -9.26 -33.00
CA VAL A 840 -5.37 -7.81 -33.15
C VAL A 840 -6.68 -7.37 -32.52
N LYS A 841 -6.75 -6.13 -32.05
CA LYS A 841 -7.98 -5.53 -31.50
C LYS A 841 -8.82 -4.84 -32.56
N ILE A 842 -10.14 -4.80 -32.33
CA ILE A 842 -11.07 -3.95 -33.07
C ILE A 842 -11.57 -2.78 -32.21
N ALA A 843 -12.05 -1.73 -32.90
CA ALA A 843 -12.57 -0.52 -32.28
C ALA A 843 -13.93 -0.76 -31.59
N GLN A 844 -14.21 0.02 -30.55
CA GLN A 844 -15.57 0.15 -29.99
C GLN A 844 -16.30 1.25 -30.77
N VAL A 845 -17.44 0.92 -31.38
CA VAL A 845 -18.24 1.83 -32.22
C VAL A 845 -19.66 1.97 -31.70
N TRP A 846 -20.36 3.04 -32.07
CA TRP A 846 -21.80 3.10 -31.83
C TRP A 846 -22.55 2.28 -32.88
N THR A 847 -23.47 1.45 -32.40
CA THR A 847 -24.32 0.59 -33.24
C THR A 847 -25.78 0.67 -32.82
N ARG A 848 -26.70 0.21 -33.66
CA ARG A 848 -28.12 0.08 -33.33
C ARG A 848 -28.81 -1.01 -34.14
N LYS A 849 -29.89 -1.57 -33.58
CA LYS A 849 -30.90 -2.30 -34.37
C LYS A 849 -31.94 -1.33 -34.92
N GLN A 850 -32.72 -1.77 -35.91
CA GLN A 850 -33.80 -0.97 -36.46
C GLN A 850 -34.83 -0.61 -35.38
N GLY A 851 -35.14 0.68 -35.26
CA GLY A 851 -36.14 1.18 -34.29
C GLY A 851 -35.66 1.19 -32.83
N GLN A 852 -34.38 0.94 -32.56
CA GLN A 852 -33.79 1.01 -31.22
C GLN A 852 -32.80 2.17 -31.10
N ALA A 853 -32.60 2.62 -29.86
CA ALA A 853 -31.61 3.65 -29.54
C ALA A 853 -30.18 3.15 -29.81
N PRO A 854 -29.24 4.05 -30.14
CA PRO A 854 -27.82 3.70 -30.23
C PRO A 854 -27.26 3.11 -28.94
N LEU A 855 -26.41 2.08 -29.07
CA LEU A 855 -25.61 1.52 -28.00
C LEU A 855 -24.15 1.33 -28.46
N LEU A 856 -23.24 1.16 -27.52
CA LEU A 856 -21.85 0.83 -27.85
C LEU A 856 -21.73 -0.64 -28.26
N SER A 857 -20.76 -0.92 -29.13
CA SER A 857 -20.61 -2.24 -29.74
C SER A 857 -20.23 -3.36 -28.77
N ASP A 858 -19.77 -3.05 -27.56
CA ASP A 858 -19.59 -4.04 -26.49
C ASP A 858 -20.92 -4.64 -26.05
N GLY A 859 -21.93 -3.80 -25.87
CA GLY A 859 -23.29 -4.26 -25.56
C GLY A 859 -23.97 -5.01 -26.71
N ALA A 860 -23.57 -4.74 -27.96
CA ALA A 860 -24.08 -5.45 -29.12
C ALA A 860 -23.38 -6.81 -29.35
N PHE A 861 -22.05 -6.82 -29.26
CA PHE A 861 -21.21 -7.96 -29.64
C PHE A 861 -21.11 -8.98 -28.50
N PHE A 862 -21.08 -8.52 -27.24
CA PHE A 862 -20.85 -9.40 -26.08
C PHE A 862 -22.05 -9.41 -25.13
N ARG A 863 -23.13 -10.07 -25.55
CA ARG A 863 -24.34 -10.27 -24.74
C ARG A 863 -24.04 -11.14 -23.50
N ASN A 864 -23.13 -12.10 -23.63
CA ASN A 864 -22.60 -12.89 -22.52
C ASN A 864 -21.06 -12.74 -22.47
N LEU A 865 -20.56 -12.06 -21.44
CA LEU A 865 -19.12 -11.76 -21.31
C LEU A 865 -18.24 -13.00 -21.08
N ALA A 866 -18.84 -14.15 -20.75
CA ALA A 866 -18.12 -15.39 -20.59
C ALA A 866 -17.97 -16.19 -21.89
N HIS A 867 -18.64 -15.78 -22.98
CA HIS A 867 -18.63 -16.48 -24.27
C HIS A 867 -17.79 -15.72 -25.30
N LEU A 868 -17.31 -16.45 -26.30
CA LEU A 868 -16.82 -15.84 -27.55
C LEU A 868 -18.00 -15.18 -28.28
N SER A 869 -17.71 -14.21 -29.13
CA SER A 869 -18.70 -13.59 -30.01
C SER A 869 -18.39 -13.93 -31.46
N LEU A 870 -19.39 -14.33 -32.23
CA LEU A 870 -19.26 -14.52 -33.67
C LEU A 870 -19.90 -13.34 -34.40
N LEU A 871 -19.09 -12.48 -35.02
CA LEU A 871 -19.61 -11.45 -35.91
C LEU A 871 -19.76 -11.99 -37.33
N VAL A 872 -20.94 -11.83 -37.91
CA VAL A 872 -21.21 -12.05 -39.33
C VAL A 872 -21.27 -10.69 -40.01
N LEU A 873 -20.28 -10.40 -40.87
CA LEU A 873 -20.19 -9.14 -41.61
C LEU A 873 -21.16 -9.17 -42.80
N VAL A 874 -22.30 -8.49 -42.64
CA VAL A 874 -23.36 -8.44 -43.64
C VAL A 874 -23.08 -7.33 -44.65
N ARG A 875 -22.79 -7.70 -45.91
CA ARG A 875 -22.59 -6.76 -47.02
C ARG A 875 -23.78 -6.76 -47.98
N ARG A 876 -24.42 -7.91 -48.11
CA ARG A 876 -25.62 -8.13 -48.92
C ARG A 876 -26.64 -8.90 -48.08
N PRO A 877 -27.93 -8.83 -48.42
CA PRO A 877 -28.98 -9.51 -47.67
C PRO A 877 -28.74 -11.01 -47.49
N ALA A 878 -28.24 -11.68 -48.53
CA ALA A 878 -27.91 -13.11 -48.51
C ALA A 878 -26.78 -13.48 -47.52
N ASP A 879 -26.01 -12.53 -47.00
CA ASP A 879 -24.99 -12.82 -45.99
C ASP A 879 -25.63 -13.04 -44.60
N HIS A 880 -26.90 -12.66 -44.42
CA HIS A 880 -27.69 -12.86 -43.20
C HIS A 880 -28.37 -14.26 -43.18
N ASP A 881 -27.57 -15.32 -43.28
CA ASP A 881 -28.06 -16.71 -43.23
C ASP A 881 -27.87 -17.31 -41.83
N SER A 882 -28.85 -17.10 -40.95
CA SER A 882 -28.85 -17.68 -39.60
C SER A 882 -28.90 -19.21 -39.60
N GLY A 883 -29.50 -19.81 -40.64
CA GLY A 883 -29.58 -21.26 -40.80
C GLY A 883 -28.23 -21.89 -41.14
N GLU A 884 -27.43 -21.24 -41.99
CA GLU A 884 -26.04 -21.63 -42.29
C GLU A 884 -25.21 -21.64 -41.01
N VAL A 885 -25.24 -20.54 -40.25
CA VAL A 885 -24.46 -20.41 -39.01
C VAL A 885 -24.89 -21.45 -37.98
N ALA A 886 -26.19 -21.66 -37.78
CA ALA A 886 -26.71 -22.67 -36.86
C ALA A 886 -26.25 -24.09 -37.22
N ARG A 887 -26.26 -24.43 -38.52
CA ARG A 887 -25.73 -25.72 -39.00
C ARG A 887 -24.23 -25.84 -38.72
N ILE A 888 -23.46 -24.78 -38.97
CA ILE A 888 -22.01 -24.79 -38.74
C ILE A 888 -21.70 -24.94 -37.25
N LEU A 889 -22.35 -24.18 -36.36
CA LEU A 889 -22.14 -24.31 -34.91
C LEU A 889 -22.48 -25.72 -34.42
N LYS A 890 -23.58 -26.30 -34.92
CA LYS A 890 -23.97 -27.68 -34.60
C LYS A 890 -22.93 -28.72 -35.05
N VAL A 891 -22.30 -28.52 -36.22
CA VAL A 891 -21.26 -29.43 -36.73
C VAL A 891 -19.89 -29.18 -36.09
N ALA A 892 -19.64 -27.96 -35.60
CA ALA A 892 -18.45 -27.64 -34.84
C ALA A 892 -18.46 -28.29 -33.45
N ASP A 893 -19.65 -28.50 -32.88
CA ASP A 893 -19.88 -29.18 -31.59
C ASP A 893 -19.05 -28.57 -30.45
N LEU A 894 -19.02 -27.24 -30.39
CA LEU A 894 -18.35 -26.51 -29.33
C LEU A 894 -19.10 -26.66 -28.00
N PRO A 895 -18.40 -26.68 -26.85
CA PRO A 895 -19.04 -26.56 -25.55
C PRO A 895 -19.97 -25.34 -25.50
N GLY A 896 -21.19 -25.51 -24.98
CA GLY A 896 -22.18 -24.44 -24.90
C GLY A 896 -21.73 -23.25 -24.04
N GLU A 897 -20.75 -23.48 -23.18
CA GLU A 897 -20.07 -22.48 -22.35
C GLU A 897 -19.14 -21.55 -23.15
N MET A 898 -18.82 -21.89 -24.41
CA MET A 898 -17.91 -21.12 -25.26
C MET A 898 -18.62 -20.22 -26.27
N LEU A 899 -19.59 -20.76 -27.02
CA LEU A 899 -20.27 -20.02 -28.10
C LEU A 899 -21.59 -20.71 -28.45
N THR A 900 -22.68 -19.94 -28.50
CA THR A 900 -24.01 -20.39 -28.93
C THR A 900 -24.55 -19.50 -30.04
N MET A 901 -25.72 -19.83 -30.58
CA MET A 901 -26.40 -18.95 -31.55
C MET A 901 -26.78 -17.58 -30.95
N GLU A 902 -26.95 -17.48 -29.63
CA GLU A 902 -27.25 -16.20 -28.96
C GLU A 902 -26.05 -15.24 -29.01
N ASP A 903 -24.84 -15.77 -29.19
CA ASP A 903 -23.59 -15.01 -29.26
C ASP A 903 -23.23 -14.57 -30.69
N VAL A 904 -24.10 -14.90 -31.67
CA VAL A 904 -23.92 -14.52 -33.07
C VAL A 904 -24.50 -13.13 -33.31
N THR A 905 -23.67 -12.19 -33.78
CA THR A 905 -24.10 -10.85 -34.14
C THR A 905 -23.96 -10.64 -35.64
N PHE A 906 -25.09 -10.40 -36.30
CA PHE A 906 -25.10 -9.91 -37.67
C PHE A 906 -24.82 -8.42 -37.67
N TYR A 907 -23.66 -8.03 -38.20
CA TYR A 907 -23.18 -6.67 -38.22
C TYR A 907 -23.11 -6.16 -39.65
N ASN A 908 -23.97 -5.22 -39.98
CA ASN A 908 -24.02 -4.59 -41.29
C ASN A 908 -22.85 -3.62 -41.45
N ILE A 909 -22.18 -3.67 -42.60
CA ILE A 909 -20.98 -2.86 -42.83
C ILE A 909 -21.23 -1.62 -43.73
N HIS A 910 -22.46 -1.39 -44.18
CA HIS A 910 -22.81 -0.18 -44.94
C HIS A 910 -22.67 1.07 -44.06
N ARG A 911 -22.35 2.23 -44.67
CA ARG A 911 -21.91 3.43 -43.95
C ARG A 911 -23.01 4.14 -43.18
N SER A 912 -24.28 3.80 -43.39
CA SER A 912 -25.39 4.35 -42.61
C SER A 912 -26.59 3.41 -42.62
N TYR A 913 -27.49 3.59 -41.65
CA TYR A 913 -28.81 2.96 -41.66
C TYR A 913 -29.56 3.26 -42.96
N ALA A 914 -29.51 4.48 -43.47
CA ALA A 914 -30.22 4.87 -44.70
C ALA A 914 -29.70 4.14 -45.97
N GLU A 915 -28.43 3.74 -46.00
CA GLU A 915 -27.85 2.95 -47.10
C GLU A 915 -28.15 1.45 -46.97
N GLY A 916 -28.15 0.92 -45.75
CA GLY A 916 -28.37 -0.51 -45.46
C GLY A 916 -29.83 -0.92 -45.24
N ALA A 917 -30.73 0.01 -44.93
CA ALA A 917 -32.14 -0.25 -44.60
C ALA A 917 -33.10 -0.16 -45.80
N LYS A 918 -32.58 -0.23 -47.03
CA LYS A 918 -33.43 -0.43 -48.22
C LYS A 918 -34.03 -1.82 -48.31
N ASP A 919 -33.68 -2.72 -47.39
CA ASP A 919 -34.22 -4.08 -47.32
C ASP A 919 -35.22 -4.21 -46.16
N THR A 920 -36.46 -4.57 -46.50
CA THR A 920 -37.62 -4.61 -45.59
C THR A 920 -37.91 -6.02 -45.08
N SER A 921 -36.93 -6.92 -45.12
CA SER A 921 -37.07 -8.29 -44.60
C SER A 921 -37.11 -8.31 -43.05
N ALA A 922 -37.82 -9.28 -42.47
CA ALA A 922 -37.85 -9.47 -41.00
C ALA A 922 -36.46 -9.73 -40.40
N GLU A 923 -35.56 -10.27 -41.22
CA GLU A 923 -34.17 -10.58 -40.90
C GLU A 923 -33.28 -9.33 -40.78
N GLY A 924 -33.51 -8.30 -41.64
CA GLY A 924 -32.78 -7.03 -41.54
C GLY A 924 -33.06 -6.25 -40.25
N LYS A 925 -34.22 -6.48 -39.61
CA LYS A 925 -34.56 -5.88 -38.30
C LYS A 925 -33.69 -6.37 -37.15
N GLU A 926 -33.12 -7.56 -37.27
CA GLU A 926 -32.31 -8.19 -36.23
C GLU A 926 -30.81 -7.85 -36.33
N ALA A 927 -30.37 -7.27 -37.45
CA ALA A 927 -28.98 -6.87 -37.67
C ALA A 927 -28.62 -5.56 -36.95
N TYR A 928 -27.36 -5.44 -36.53
CA TYR A 928 -26.79 -4.20 -36.00
C TYR A 928 -26.14 -3.39 -37.11
N TYR A 929 -26.34 -2.07 -37.07
CA TYR A 929 -25.80 -1.10 -38.01
C TYR A 929 -24.89 -0.12 -37.29
N PRO A 930 -23.75 0.31 -37.88
CA PRO A 930 -22.99 1.43 -37.37
C PRO A 930 -23.82 2.72 -37.43
N CYS A 931 -23.71 3.55 -36.40
CA CYS A 931 -24.35 4.86 -36.36
C CYS A 931 -23.41 5.92 -36.92
N THR A 932 -23.88 6.81 -37.80
CA THR A 932 -23.08 7.95 -38.27
C THR A 932 -23.01 9.07 -37.23
N ALA A 933 -22.07 10.00 -37.40
CA ALA A 933 -21.97 11.17 -36.52
C ALA A 933 -23.27 12.01 -36.54
N GLU A 934 -23.90 12.18 -37.71
CA GLU A 934 -25.15 12.93 -37.84
C GLU A 934 -26.32 12.23 -37.14
N GLU A 935 -26.36 10.90 -37.19
CA GLU A 935 -27.38 10.10 -36.50
C GLU A 935 -27.24 10.21 -34.98
N LEU A 936 -26.00 10.13 -34.46
CA LEU A 936 -25.73 10.29 -33.03
C LEU A 936 -26.14 11.67 -32.51
N VAL A 937 -25.83 12.73 -33.25
CA VAL A 937 -26.20 14.11 -32.87
C VAL A 937 -27.72 14.28 -32.82
N LYS A 938 -28.48 13.65 -33.73
CA LYS A 938 -29.96 13.66 -33.70
C LYS A 938 -30.53 12.96 -32.46
N GLU A 939 -29.83 11.95 -31.96
CA GLU A 939 -30.18 11.21 -30.73
C GLU A 939 -29.65 11.89 -29.46
N GLY A 940 -29.04 13.09 -29.58
CA GLY A 940 -28.47 13.83 -28.45
C GLY A 940 -27.15 13.26 -27.93
N ILE A 941 -26.50 12.36 -28.68
CA ILE A 941 -25.19 11.80 -28.36
C ILE A 941 -24.12 12.62 -29.07
N THR A 942 -23.17 13.18 -28.32
CA THR A 942 -22.02 13.90 -28.88
C THR A 942 -20.93 12.91 -29.30
N PRO A 943 -20.73 12.65 -30.60
CA PRO A 943 -19.62 11.81 -31.04
C PRO A 943 -18.28 12.46 -30.69
N ILE A 944 -17.26 11.64 -30.43
CA ILE A 944 -15.91 12.17 -30.25
C ILE A 944 -15.40 12.81 -31.55
N ASN A 945 -14.42 13.69 -31.43
CA ASN A 945 -13.82 14.33 -32.59
C ASN A 945 -13.24 13.28 -33.56
N ARG A 946 -13.56 13.40 -34.86
CA ARG A 946 -13.21 12.44 -35.92
C ARG A 946 -13.69 11.00 -35.69
N TYR A 947 -14.82 10.85 -34.99
CA TYR A 947 -15.53 9.58 -34.91
C TYR A 947 -15.69 8.94 -36.30
N ASP A 948 -15.41 7.63 -36.36
CA ASP A 948 -15.43 6.85 -37.59
C ASP A 948 -16.31 5.62 -37.42
N ALA A 949 -17.50 5.68 -38.01
CA ALA A 949 -18.48 4.60 -37.98
C ALA A 949 -17.97 3.33 -38.69
N THR A 950 -16.97 3.42 -39.58
CA THR A 950 -16.41 2.28 -40.31
C THR A 950 -15.22 1.63 -39.62
N ALA A 951 -14.84 2.10 -38.44
CA ALA A 951 -13.62 1.66 -37.75
C ALA A 951 -13.54 0.14 -37.48
N VAL A 952 -14.67 -0.57 -37.38
CA VAL A 952 -14.72 -2.04 -37.27
C VAL A 952 -14.41 -2.71 -38.62
N GLN A 953 -15.09 -2.31 -39.70
CA GLN A 953 -14.92 -2.95 -41.01
C GLN A 953 -13.54 -2.68 -41.61
N ASP A 954 -12.96 -1.51 -41.34
CA ASP A 954 -11.66 -1.09 -41.89
C ASP A 954 -10.50 -1.96 -41.35
N ARG A 955 -10.77 -2.84 -40.37
CA ARG A 955 -9.82 -3.82 -39.82
C ARG A 955 -9.69 -5.07 -40.67
N PHE A 956 -10.65 -5.32 -41.56
CA PHE A 956 -10.75 -6.60 -42.25
C PHE A 956 -10.75 -6.40 -43.77
N PRO A 957 -10.08 -7.28 -44.53
CA PRO A 957 -10.26 -7.35 -45.96
C PRO A 957 -11.74 -7.57 -46.33
N THR A 958 -12.14 -7.09 -47.51
CA THR A 958 -13.51 -7.23 -48.01
C THR A 958 -13.96 -8.69 -48.20
N SER A 959 -13.01 -9.63 -48.28
CA SER A 959 -13.28 -11.07 -48.38
C SER A 959 -13.73 -11.71 -47.06
N VAL A 960 -13.49 -11.08 -45.90
CA VAL A 960 -13.83 -11.66 -44.60
C VAL A 960 -15.34 -11.59 -44.37
N LYS A 961 -16.00 -12.74 -44.14
CA LYS A 961 -17.43 -12.83 -43.79
C LYS A 961 -17.65 -13.03 -42.29
N PHE A 962 -16.80 -13.80 -41.64
CA PHE A 962 -16.95 -14.17 -40.23
C PHE A 962 -15.75 -13.73 -39.41
N VAL A 963 -16.01 -13.19 -38.22
CA VAL A 963 -14.98 -12.78 -37.26
C VAL A 963 -15.29 -13.41 -35.91
N LEU A 964 -14.42 -14.28 -35.43
CA LEU A 964 -14.53 -14.84 -34.09
C LEU A 964 -13.77 -13.95 -33.11
N LEU A 965 -14.49 -13.42 -32.12
CA LEU A 965 -13.99 -12.45 -31.15
C LEU A 965 -13.93 -13.04 -29.74
N ARG A 966 -12.93 -12.61 -29.00
CA ARG A 966 -12.82 -12.79 -27.55
C ARG A 966 -13.56 -11.68 -26.81
N PRO A 967 -14.00 -11.93 -25.56
CA PRO A 967 -14.63 -10.91 -24.68
C PRO A 967 -13.82 -9.62 -24.46
N ASP A 968 -12.52 -9.65 -24.74
CA ASP A 968 -11.60 -8.50 -24.61
C ASP A 968 -11.35 -7.75 -25.95
N PHE A 969 -12.26 -7.91 -26.92
CA PHE A 969 -12.22 -7.29 -28.25
C PHE A 969 -11.04 -7.71 -29.14
N LEU A 970 -10.34 -8.77 -28.75
CA LEU A 970 -9.30 -9.39 -29.59
C LEU A 970 -9.94 -10.34 -30.59
N VAL A 971 -9.46 -10.28 -31.83
CA VAL A 971 -9.79 -11.25 -32.87
C VAL A 971 -9.08 -12.55 -32.54
N HIS A 972 -9.85 -13.63 -32.39
CA HIS A 972 -9.30 -14.98 -32.35
C HIS A 972 -8.88 -15.40 -33.77
N SER A 973 -9.79 -15.27 -34.73
CA SER A 973 -9.58 -15.66 -36.13
C SER A 973 -10.66 -15.06 -37.04
N VAL A 974 -10.37 -14.92 -38.33
CA VAL A 974 -11.34 -14.55 -39.37
C VAL A 974 -11.55 -15.68 -40.39
N ALA A 975 -12.70 -15.69 -41.04
CA ALA A 975 -13.07 -16.66 -42.08
C ALA A 975 -13.81 -15.99 -43.24
N LYS A 976 -13.57 -16.45 -44.48
CA LYS A 976 -14.25 -15.94 -45.68
C LYS A 976 -15.57 -16.65 -45.99
N ASP A 977 -15.71 -17.90 -45.55
CA ASP A 977 -16.85 -18.77 -45.84
C ASP A 977 -17.11 -19.75 -44.67
N GLY A 978 -18.17 -20.55 -44.79
CA GLY A 978 -18.62 -21.46 -43.75
C GLY A 978 -17.66 -22.62 -43.46
N GLU A 979 -16.88 -23.07 -44.45
CA GLU A 979 -15.88 -24.14 -44.24
C GLU A 979 -14.69 -23.61 -43.42
N GLU A 980 -14.22 -22.40 -43.73
CA GLU A 980 -13.19 -21.75 -42.93
C GLU A 980 -13.70 -21.47 -41.51
N LEU A 981 -14.95 -21.03 -41.35
CA LEU A 981 -15.55 -20.82 -40.04
C LEU A 981 -15.58 -22.12 -39.23
N LEU A 982 -16.04 -23.23 -39.81
CA LEU A 982 -16.09 -24.53 -39.13
C LEU A 982 -14.70 -24.96 -38.64
N ARG A 983 -13.67 -24.80 -39.48
CA ARG A 983 -12.28 -25.09 -39.09
C ARG A 983 -11.82 -24.20 -37.94
N ASN A 984 -12.12 -22.90 -38.00
CA ASN A 984 -11.72 -21.95 -36.96
C ASN A 984 -12.38 -22.25 -35.61
N LEU A 985 -13.65 -22.65 -35.64
CA LEU A 985 -14.38 -23.06 -34.44
C LEU A 985 -13.77 -24.32 -33.83
N ARG A 986 -13.43 -25.33 -34.65
CA ARG A 986 -12.73 -26.52 -34.14
C ARG A 986 -11.39 -26.19 -33.49
N LEU A 987 -10.60 -25.30 -34.09
CA LEU A 987 -9.34 -24.82 -33.49
C LEU A 987 -9.58 -24.11 -32.14
N ALA A 988 -10.67 -23.35 -32.03
CA ALA A 988 -11.04 -22.72 -30.77
C ALA A 988 -11.40 -23.78 -29.71
N GLY A 989 -12.16 -24.80 -30.08
CA GLY A 989 -12.51 -25.93 -29.21
C GLY A 989 -11.27 -26.73 -28.75
N GLU A 990 -10.37 -27.05 -29.68
CA GLU A 990 -9.10 -27.76 -29.43
C GLU A 990 -8.19 -27.06 -28.41
N TYR A 991 -8.33 -25.75 -28.25
CA TYR A 991 -7.57 -25.02 -27.24
C TYR A 991 -8.02 -25.38 -25.81
N PHE A 992 -9.29 -25.72 -25.62
CA PHE A 992 -9.90 -26.02 -24.33
C PHE A 992 -10.16 -27.53 -24.11
N SER A 993 -10.21 -28.35 -25.16
CA SER A 993 -10.28 -29.82 -25.10
C SER A 993 -8.89 -30.45 -25.08
#